data_AF-A0A8T4UIE9-F1
#
_entry.id   AF-A0A8T4UIE9-F1
#
_cell.length_a   1.000
_cell.length_b   1.000
_cell.length_c   1.000
_cell.angle_alpha   90.00
_cell.angle_beta   90.00
_cell.angle_gamma   90.00
#
_symmetry.space_group_name_H-M   'P 1'
#
loop_
_entity.id
_entity.type
_entity.pdbx_description
1 polymer ?
#
loop_
_entity_poly.entity_id
_entity_poly.type
_entity_poly.pdbx_seq_one_letter_code
_entity_poly.pdbx_strand_id
1 'polypeptide(L)'
;MFNQVIAIVGGQWGDEGKGKVVDWAGSFVDVSARATGGSNAGHTIYIGNEKHVFHLIPSAITWENVDCILGNGMVIDPFVLQKEMDILQKKGYSLKNLNISGRAHIILIYHLFMDEFQENSKMDKKIGTTKTGIGPSYSDKFNRIGIRVNDLLHKDLLSDKIYLNLTEKLKLFRTFFSDDEILDRIKKVLLSNLTSKKLIDKVKGLNVLDLKLISELFTDIYFNFGLKLKPYIIDASDKIHCDLSNGKRLLIEGAQGLLLDIDHGTYPFVTSSNPSVGGLYTGLGISKIDETFSVIKAYVTRVGAGPFPTELNDEIGVYIREKASEYGSTTGRPRRCGWQDALILRFTSKINGPKIIVTRLDILSGIKTLKICNTYKYIGFKKYFNGEVYFNGKILKDFPADAEILQYCIPHDFIEVNGWTEDISNLRDYNSLPSAAKEYLKCLENYGNVNIAAIGIGPKREQMIVLEGWNLDKNKYKAIIYDLDNTLVATNDYVFSLLKTTASQIKQNIEFEIPSDDLIKQVLKKNLPFEEIFVQLFPNPISYTESEPLSKIILSKYRLLAQNIPYLSIENGPSIYNLFNKRNILQGITTNRVAMAEERLSQAGYGQFDFIIAPKKPENKKPNPQIIYDALEIITSKGIEKSKVLSVGDHTDDYLAAKSAGLDFVAILTGFTTKEDFISLGLEEKKIIYNLNQLNEIMEK
;
A
#
# COMPACT_ATOMS: atom_id res chain seq x y z
N MET A 1 -9.62 17.78 -4.44
CA MET A 1 -10.10 16.50 -5.00
C MET A 1 -9.06 15.44 -4.66
N PHE A 2 -9.49 14.27 -4.20
CA PHE A 2 -8.60 13.14 -3.95
C PHE A 2 -8.24 12.47 -5.26
N ASN A 3 -7.01 11.97 -5.37
CA ASN A 3 -6.53 11.28 -6.57
C ASN A 3 -7.09 9.84 -6.56
N GLN A 4 -7.72 9.44 -7.66
CA GLN A 4 -8.35 8.13 -7.81
C GLN A 4 -7.44 7.12 -8.50
N VAL A 5 -6.60 7.56 -9.43
CA VAL A 5 -5.63 6.73 -10.16
C VAL A 5 -4.22 7.24 -9.91
N ILE A 6 -3.37 6.42 -9.30
CA ILE A 6 -2.01 6.79 -8.92
C ILE A 6 -1.02 5.78 -9.49
N ALA A 7 0.09 6.28 -10.03
CA ALA A 7 1.17 5.45 -10.53
C ALA A 7 2.41 5.54 -9.64
N ILE A 8 3.00 4.39 -9.33
CA ILE A 8 4.34 4.27 -8.73
C ILE A 8 5.27 3.66 -9.76
N VAL A 9 6.18 4.46 -10.31
CA VAL A 9 7.14 4.05 -11.37
C VAL A 9 8.58 4.20 -10.90
N GLY A 10 9.53 3.60 -11.62
CA GLY A 10 10.96 3.73 -11.28
C GLY A 10 11.58 4.90 -12.02
N GLY A 11 12.35 5.75 -11.34
CA GLY A 11 13.03 6.88 -11.97
C GLY A 11 14.44 6.58 -12.50
N GLN A 12 15.02 5.42 -12.17
CA GLN A 12 16.43 5.11 -12.47
C GLN A 12 16.52 3.82 -13.32
N TRP A 13 17.55 3.00 -13.11
CA TRP A 13 17.77 1.72 -13.80
C TRP A 13 17.14 0.52 -13.06
N GLY A 14 15.98 0.71 -12.43
CA GLY A 14 15.29 -0.35 -11.71
C GLY A 14 15.84 -0.59 -10.30
N ASP A 15 15.16 -1.48 -9.57
CA ASP A 15 15.46 -1.85 -8.17
C ASP A 15 15.34 -0.71 -7.13
N GLU A 16 14.65 0.40 -7.45
CA GLU A 16 14.56 1.57 -6.57
C GLU A 16 13.74 1.35 -5.28
N GLY A 17 13.29 0.13 -5.01
CA GLY A 17 12.46 -0.19 -3.84
C GLY A 17 10.96 0.03 -4.06
N LYS A 18 10.50 0.08 -5.32
CA LYS A 18 9.07 0.25 -5.68
C LYS A 18 8.13 -0.66 -4.92
N GLY A 19 8.44 -1.96 -4.81
CA GLY A 19 7.52 -2.89 -4.18
C GLY A 19 7.26 -2.60 -2.70
N LYS A 20 8.27 -2.11 -1.96
CA LYS A 20 8.06 -1.61 -0.59
C LYS A 20 7.07 -0.44 -0.58
N VAL A 21 7.24 0.50 -1.51
CA VAL A 21 6.36 1.67 -1.61
C VAL A 21 4.93 1.25 -1.99
N VAL A 22 4.77 0.31 -2.92
CA VAL A 22 3.47 -0.23 -3.32
C VAL A 22 2.81 -1.02 -2.19
N ASP A 23 3.57 -1.85 -1.47
CA ASP A 23 3.09 -2.59 -0.30
C ASP A 23 2.60 -1.64 0.81
N TRP A 24 3.35 -0.58 1.09
CA TRP A 24 2.92 0.48 2.00
C TRP A 24 1.67 1.22 1.48
N ALA A 25 1.68 1.62 0.21
CA ALA A 25 0.58 2.34 -0.42
C ALA A 25 -0.70 1.49 -0.58
N GLY A 26 -0.58 0.16 -0.53
CA GLY A 26 -1.70 -0.80 -0.60
C GLY A 26 -2.76 -0.55 0.47
N SER A 27 -2.36 -0.08 1.66
CA SER A 27 -3.29 0.31 2.74
C SER A 27 -4.22 1.48 2.39
N PHE A 28 -3.91 2.24 1.33
CA PHE A 28 -4.66 3.40 0.89
C PHE A 28 -5.35 3.19 -0.46
N VAL A 29 -5.52 1.97 -0.96
CA VAL A 29 -6.19 1.74 -2.25
C VAL A 29 -7.12 0.54 -2.19
N ASP A 30 -7.92 0.40 -3.23
CA ASP A 30 -8.90 -0.68 -3.37
C ASP A 30 -8.46 -1.67 -4.46
N VAL A 31 -7.63 -1.20 -5.41
CA VAL A 31 -7.09 -1.98 -6.53
C VAL A 31 -5.61 -1.68 -6.70
N SER A 32 -4.80 -2.71 -6.94
CA SER A 32 -3.40 -2.61 -7.36
C SER A 32 -3.18 -3.33 -8.68
N ALA A 33 -2.55 -2.69 -9.66
CA ALA A 33 -2.36 -3.28 -10.99
C ALA A 33 -0.93 -3.13 -11.51
N ARG A 34 -0.40 -4.20 -12.10
CA ARG A 34 0.86 -4.18 -12.86
C ARG A 34 0.56 -3.98 -14.34
N ALA A 35 1.16 -2.97 -14.97
CA ALA A 35 0.86 -2.64 -16.36
C ALA A 35 1.77 -3.34 -17.38
N THR A 36 3.08 -3.43 -17.10
CA THR A 36 4.10 -3.85 -18.06
C THR A 36 5.14 -4.79 -17.42
N GLY A 37 6.12 -5.22 -18.22
CA GLY A 37 7.18 -6.14 -17.79
C GLY A 37 6.71 -7.60 -17.67
N GLY A 38 7.45 -8.39 -16.90
CA GLY A 38 7.15 -9.80 -16.62
C GLY A 38 8.00 -10.30 -15.44
N SER A 39 8.46 -11.55 -15.51
CA SER A 39 9.28 -12.18 -14.46
C SER A 39 10.71 -11.61 -14.33
N ASN A 40 11.08 -10.63 -15.15
CA ASN A 40 12.33 -9.87 -15.03
C ASN A 40 12.25 -8.71 -14.03
N ALA A 41 11.06 -8.37 -13.55
CA ALA A 41 10.92 -7.53 -12.37
C ALA A 41 11.15 -8.38 -11.14
N GLY A 42 11.77 -7.83 -10.11
CA GLY A 42 11.82 -8.43 -8.80
C GLY A 42 11.54 -7.34 -7.78
N HIS A 43 10.57 -7.58 -6.90
CA HIS A 43 10.34 -6.72 -5.76
C HIS A 43 10.39 -7.54 -4.48
N THR A 44 11.05 -6.96 -3.48
CA THR A 44 11.08 -7.54 -2.15
C THR A 44 9.96 -6.93 -1.33
N ILE A 45 9.11 -7.77 -0.74
CA ILE A 45 8.19 -7.37 0.32
C ILE A 45 8.51 -8.14 1.59
N TYR A 46 8.18 -7.55 2.72
CA TYR A 46 8.27 -8.21 4.02
C TYR A 46 6.88 -8.66 4.43
N ILE A 47 6.74 -9.96 4.66
CA ILE A 47 5.54 -10.59 5.16
C ILE A 47 5.82 -10.97 6.62
N GLY A 48 5.28 -10.19 7.56
CA GLY A 48 5.74 -10.23 8.94
C GLY A 48 7.23 -9.85 9.02
N ASN A 49 8.05 -10.76 9.55
CA ASN A 49 9.51 -10.57 9.61
C ASN A 49 10.27 -11.28 8.48
N GLU A 50 9.58 -11.99 7.58
CA GLU A 50 10.21 -12.76 6.51
C GLU A 50 10.31 -11.96 5.20
N LYS A 51 11.47 -12.09 4.55
CA LYS A 51 11.76 -11.47 3.25
C LYS A 51 11.28 -12.37 2.13
N HIS A 52 10.43 -11.86 1.25
CA HIS A 52 9.97 -12.55 0.05
C HIS A 52 10.26 -11.75 -1.20
N VAL A 53 10.65 -12.45 -2.28
CA VAL A 53 10.89 -11.84 -3.59
C VAL A 53 9.82 -12.35 -4.55
N PHE A 54 8.97 -11.44 -5.01
CA PHE A 54 7.98 -11.68 -6.05
C PHE A 54 8.39 -10.95 -7.33
N HIS A 55 7.88 -11.43 -8.46
CA HIS A 55 8.23 -10.98 -9.79
C HIS A 55 6.99 -10.55 -10.56
N LEU A 56 5.94 -11.39 -10.58
CA LEU A 56 4.73 -11.14 -11.35
C LEU A 56 3.61 -10.55 -10.48
N ILE A 57 3.30 -11.20 -9.37
CA ILE A 57 2.19 -10.81 -8.49
C ILE A 57 2.44 -9.41 -7.91
N PRO A 58 1.45 -8.48 -7.90
CA PRO A 58 1.63 -7.14 -7.35
C PRO A 58 2.01 -7.15 -5.86
N SER A 59 2.78 -6.16 -5.42
CA SER A 59 3.31 -6.09 -4.05
C SER A 59 2.21 -5.96 -2.98
N ALA A 60 1.04 -5.44 -3.36
CA ALA A 60 -0.10 -5.25 -2.46
C ALA A 60 -0.93 -6.53 -2.21
N ILE A 61 -0.54 -7.69 -2.75
CA ILE A 61 -1.31 -8.94 -2.67
C ILE A 61 -1.63 -9.40 -1.23
N THR A 62 -0.82 -9.00 -0.26
CA THR A 62 -1.02 -9.34 1.16
C THR A 62 -2.14 -8.54 1.82
N TRP A 63 -2.67 -7.50 1.16
CA TRP A 63 -3.87 -6.79 1.56
C TRP A 63 -5.11 -7.49 0.98
N GLU A 64 -5.81 -8.26 1.81
CA GLU A 64 -6.95 -9.09 1.36
C GLU A 64 -8.09 -8.28 0.72
N ASN A 65 -8.22 -7.00 1.10
CA ASN A 65 -9.23 -6.08 0.58
C ASN A 65 -8.79 -5.32 -0.69
N VAL A 66 -7.61 -5.62 -1.24
CA VAL A 66 -7.07 -4.96 -2.44
C VAL A 66 -7.06 -5.93 -3.60
N ASP A 67 -7.86 -5.64 -4.64
CA ASP A 67 -7.86 -6.41 -5.89
C ASP A 67 -6.52 -6.23 -6.61
N CYS A 68 -5.79 -7.32 -6.86
CA CYS A 68 -4.48 -7.32 -7.49
C CYS A 68 -4.57 -7.80 -8.95
N ILE A 69 -4.24 -6.95 -9.92
CA ILE A 69 -4.44 -7.19 -11.35
C ILE A 69 -3.09 -7.31 -12.10
N LEU A 70 -2.93 -8.39 -12.86
CA LEU A 70 -1.90 -8.51 -13.90
C LEU A 70 -2.44 -7.99 -15.23
N GLY A 71 -1.98 -6.82 -15.66
CA GLY A 71 -2.48 -6.08 -16.82
C GLY A 71 -2.15 -6.70 -18.18
N ASN A 72 -2.83 -6.23 -19.24
CA ASN A 72 -2.66 -6.73 -20.60
C ASN A 72 -1.30 -6.39 -21.23
N GLY A 73 -0.59 -5.39 -20.69
CA GLY A 73 0.74 -5.04 -21.15
C GLY A 73 1.81 -6.04 -20.74
N MET A 74 1.55 -6.89 -19.73
CA MET A 74 2.50 -7.84 -19.20
C MET A 74 2.74 -9.06 -20.11
N VAL A 75 3.92 -9.66 -19.93
CA VAL A 75 4.27 -11.01 -20.40
C VAL A 75 4.41 -11.95 -19.19
N ILE A 76 3.55 -12.95 -19.11
CA ILE A 76 3.37 -13.82 -17.94
C ILE A 76 4.08 -15.15 -18.18
N ASP A 77 5.06 -15.47 -17.34
CA ASP A 77 5.61 -16.81 -17.23
C ASP A 77 4.72 -17.65 -16.29
N PRO A 78 4.01 -18.67 -16.80
CA PRO A 78 3.08 -19.45 -15.99
C PRO A 78 3.80 -20.31 -14.94
N PHE A 79 5.06 -20.69 -15.15
CA PHE A 79 5.84 -21.44 -14.17
C PHE A 79 6.23 -20.56 -12.98
N VAL A 80 6.63 -19.31 -13.26
CA VAL A 80 6.95 -18.33 -12.20
C VAL A 80 5.69 -17.95 -11.43
N LEU A 81 4.59 -17.67 -12.14
CA LEU A 81 3.32 -17.31 -11.51
C LEU A 81 2.83 -18.42 -10.56
N GLN A 82 2.83 -19.68 -11.02
CA GLN A 82 2.43 -20.81 -10.18
C GLN A 82 3.29 -20.92 -8.91
N LYS A 83 4.62 -20.75 -9.02
CA LYS A 83 5.52 -20.79 -7.86
C LYS A 83 5.19 -19.68 -6.86
N GLU A 84 4.90 -18.47 -7.33
CA GLU A 84 4.52 -17.34 -6.47
C GLU A 84 3.18 -17.57 -5.77
N MET A 85 2.20 -18.11 -6.50
CA MET A 85 0.90 -18.50 -5.95
C MET A 85 1.06 -19.58 -4.86
N ASP A 86 1.88 -20.61 -5.11
CA ASP A 86 2.13 -21.69 -4.14
C ASP A 86 2.81 -21.16 -2.87
N ILE A 87 3.72 -20.19 -2.99
CA ILE A 87 4.39 -19.55 -1.84
C ILE A 87 3.35 -18.82 -0.97
N LEU A 88 2.47 -18.02 -1.56
CA LEU A 88 1.44 -17.28 -0.85
C LEU A 88 0.45 -18.22 -0.14
N GLN A 89 -0.03 -19.25 -0.85
CA GLN A 89 -0.96 -20.24 -0.28
C GLN A 89 -0.34 -21.02 0.89
N LYS A 90 0.93 -21.43 0.78
CA LYS A 90 1.65 -22.10 1.88
C LYS A 90 1.80 -21.22 3.12
N LYS A 91 1.80 -19.90 2.94
CA LYS A 91 1.84 -18.91 4.03
C LYS A 91 0.46 -18.50 4.54
N GLY A 92 -0.61 -19.11 4.03
CA GLY A 92 -1.98 -18.86 4.46
C GLY A 92 -2.66 -17.66 3.80
N TYR A 93 -2.04 -17.05 2.79
CA TYR A 93 -2.66 -15.94 2.07
C TYR A 93 -3.69 -16.46 1.06
N SER A 94 -4.86 -15.81 1.05
CA SER A 94 -5.86 -16.01 0.01
C SER A 94 -5.36 -15.45 -1.32
N LEU A 95 -5.78 -16.08 -2.43
CA LEU A 95 -5.56 -15.57 -3.79
C LEU A 95 -6.85 -15.07 -4.44
N LYS A 96 -7.95 -14.94 -3.67
CA LYS A 96 -9.26 -14.51 -4.20
C LYS A 96 -9.23 -13.12 -4.83
N ASN A 97 -8.31 -12.27 -4.37
CA ASN A 97 -8.09 -10.92 -4.88
C ASN A 97 -7.13 -10.88 -6.09
N LEU A 98 -6.55 -12.02 -6.52
CA LEU A 98 -5.69 -12.07 -7.71
C LEU A 98 -6.53 -12.12 -8.99
N ASN A 99 -6.18 -11.29 -9.96
CA ASN A 99 -6.86 -11.14 -11.23
C ASN A 99 -5.82 -11.07 -12.36
N ILE A 100 -6.10 -11.72 -13.49
CA ILE A 100 -5.18 -11.85 -14.62
C ILE A 100 -5.91 -11.42 -15.89
N SER A 101 -5.34 -10.46 -16.62
CA SER A 101 -5.90 -10.08 -17.91
C SER A 101 -5.85 -11.24 -18.90
N GLY A 102 -7.01 -11.61 -19.45
CA GLY A 102 -7.09 -12.55 -20.57
C GLY A 102 -6.31 -12.12 -21.84
N ARG A 103 -5.96 -10.82 -21.92
CA ARG A 103 -5.19 -10.23 -23.04
C ARG A 103 -3.68 -10.19 -22.80
N ALA A 104 -3.19 -10.52 -21.60
CA ALA A 104 -1.76 -10.60 -21.33
C ALA A 104 -1.11 -11.72 -22.16
N HIS A 105 0.16 -11.54 -22.53
CA HIS A 105 0.89 -12.54 -23.32
C HIS A 105 1.55 -13.58 -22.43
N ILE A 106 1.76 -14.79 -22.95
CA ILE A 106 2.40 -15.90 -22.24
C ILE A 106 3.85 -16.02 -22.68
N ILE A 107 4.74 -16.20 -21.71
CA ILE A 107 6.12 -16.60 -21.96
C ILE A 107 6.14 -18.13 -22.13
N LEU A 108 6.42 -18.57 -23.35
CA LEU A 108 6.70 -19.96 -23.66
C LEU A 108 8.18 -20.33 -23.47
N ILE A 109 8.45 -21.61 -23.27
CA ILE A 109 9.80 -22.17 -23.08
C ILE A 109 10.76 -21.77 -24.21
N TYR A 110 10.28 -21.76 -25.46
CA TYR A 110 11.15 -21.35 -26.57
C TYR A 110 11.59 -19.89 -26.46
N HIS A 111 10.86 -19.01 -25.77
CA HIS A 111 11.31 -17.64 -25.52
C HIS A 111 12.53 -17.60 -24.60
N LEU A 112 12.58 -18.46 -23.57
CA LEU A 112 13.74 -18.55 -22.67
C LEU A 112 14.99 -18.94 -23.47
N PHE A 113 14.85 -19.93 -24.36
CA PHE A 113 15.94 -20.35 -25.25
C PHE A 113 16.34 -19.28 -26.25
N MET A 114 15.37 -18.59 -26.86
CA MET A 114 15.65 -17.48 -27.77
C MET A 114 16.43 -16.37 -27.06
N ASP A 115 16.07 -16.03 -25.83
CA ASP A 115 16.70 -14.96 -25.05
C ASP A 115 18.16 -15.33 -24.72
N GLU A 116 18.39 -16.54 -24.21
CA GLU A 116 19.75 -17.04 -23.97
C GLU A 116 20.58 -17.06 -25.26
N PHE A 117 19.99 -17.53 -26.36
CA PHE A 117 20.64 -17.61 -27.67
C PHE A 117 21.06 -16.23 -28.18
N GLN A 118 20.12 -15.28 -28.21
CA GLN A 118 20.35 -13.91 -28.70
C GLN A 118 21.41 -13.17 -27.87
N GLU A 119 21.51 -13.44 -26.57
CA GLU A 119 22.57 -12.88 -25.75
C GLU A 119 23.93 -13.51 -26.06
N ASN A 120 23.99 -14.84 -26.21
CA ASN A 120 25.24 -15.52 -26.50
C ASN A 120 25.80 -15.12 -27.89
N SER A 121 24.93 -14.87 -28.87
CA SER A 121 25.34 -14.45 -30.22
C SER A 121 25.93 -13.02 -30.27
N LYS A 122 25.70 -12.19 -29.26
CA LYS A 122 26.20 -10.79 -29.22
C LYS A 122 27.65 -10.64 -28.77
N MET A 123 28.34 -11.72 -28.36
CA MET A 123 29.73 -11.70 -27.89
C MET A 123 29.97 -10.60 -26.81
N ASP A 124 30.80 -9.60 -27.09
CA ASP A 124 31.11 -8.50 -26.16
C ASP A 124 30.03 -7.42 -26.08
N LYS A 125 29.03 -7.46 -26.99
CA LYS A 125 27.91 -6.52 -27.06
C LYS A 125 26.65 -7.04 -26.35
N LYS A 126 26.83 -7.92 -25.36
CA LYS A 126 25.73 -8.45 -24.54
C LYS A 126 24.98 -7.32 -23.84
N ILE A 127 23.65 -7.42 -23.81
CA ILE A 127 22.80 -6.48 -23.08
C ILE A 127 22.88 -6.79 -21.57
N GLY A 128 22.98 -8.07 -21.23
CA GLY A 128 22.84 -8.59 -19.87
C GLY A 128 21.38 -8.88 -19.53
N THR A 129 20.64 -9.54 -20.43
CA THR A 129 19.23 -9.90 -20.16
C THR A 129 19.11 -10.86 -18.97
N THR A 130 17.91 -10.92 -18.38
CA THR A 130 17.60 -11.85 -17.30
C THR A 130 17.48 -13.30 -17.77
N LYS A 131 17.52 -13.56 -19.08
CA LYS A 131 17.31 -14.88 -19.70
C LYS A 131 15.97 -15.51 -19.32
N THR A 132 14.95 -14.67 -19.13
CA THR A 132 13.59 -15.08 -18.75
C THR A 132 12.60 -14.99 -19.90
N GLY A 133 13.07 -14.75 -21.14
CA GLY A 133 12.22 -14.78 -22.33
C GLY A 133 11.40 -13.51 -22.59
N ILE A 134 11.71 -12.41 -21.90
CA ILE A 134 10.95 -11.15 -21.99
C ILE A 134 11.03 -10.57 -23.40
N GLY A 135 12.24 -10.34 -23.91
CA GLY A 135 12.45 -9.74 -25.22
C GLY A 135 11.80 -10.53 -26.35
N PRO A 136 12.06 -11.85 -26.46
CA PRO A 136 11.40 -12.70 -27.45
C PRO A 136 9.86 -12.71 -27.31
N SER A 137 9.31 -12.70 -26.09
CA SER A 137 7.86 -12.67 -25.89
C SER A 137 7.22 -11.34 -26.35
N TYR A 138 7.84 -10.20 -26.05
CA TYR A 138 7.41 -8.91 -26.60
C TYR A 138 7.57 -8.86 -28.13
N SER A 139 8.63 -9.47 -28.68
CA SER A 139 8.80 -9.59 -30.13
C SER A 139 7.66 -10.37 -30.79
N ASP A 140 7.27 -11.53 -30.23
CA ASP A 140 6.13 -12.31 -30.72
C ASP A 140 4.80 -11.52 -30.60
N LYS A 141 4.63 -10.72 -29.55
CA LYS A 141 3.49 -9.77 -29.40
C LYS A 141 3.45 -8.75 -30.55
N PHE A 142 4.55 -8.06 -30.83
CA PHE A 142 4.61 -7.04 -31.89
C PHE A 142 4.54 -7.65 -33.30
N ASN A 143 5.03 -8.88 -33.48
CA ASN A 143 4.86 -9.64 -34.72
C ASN A 143 3.46 -10.22 -34.91
N ARG A 144 2.58 -10.12 -33.89
CA ARG A 144 1.19 -10.63 -33.88
C ARG A 144 1.09 -12.15 -33.95
N ILE A 145 2.11 -12.86 -33.48
CA ILE A 145 2.16 -14.34 -33.38
C ILE A 145 2.13 -14.83 -31.92
N GLY A 146 2.19 -13.90 -30.96
CA GLY A 146 2.20 -14.22 -29.54
C GLY A 146 0.95 -14.95 -29.05
N ILE A 147 1.14 -15.85 -28.09
CA ILE A 147 0.08 -16.57 -27.39
C ILE A 147 -0.33 -15.74 -26.16
N ARG A 148 -1.63 -15.58 -25.95
CA ARG A 148 -2.23 -14.83 -24.83
C ARG A 148 -2.85 -15.76 -23.79
N VAL A 149 -3.12 -15.23 -22.60
CA VAL A 149 -3.76 -15.96 -21.49
C VAL A 149 -5.06 -16.65 -21.93
N ASN A 150 -5.94 -15.96 -22.68
CA ASN A 150 -7.18 -16.57 -23.17
C ASN A 150 -6.95 -17.74 -24.14
N ASP A 151 -5.87 -17.71 -24.93
CA ASP A 151 -5.57 -18.80 -25.87
C ASP A 151 -5.30 -20.12 -25.11
N LEU A 152 -4.82 -20.05 -23.86
CA LEU A 152 -4.56 -21.23 -23.02
C LEU A 152 -5.82 -22.05 -22.72
N LEU A 153 -7.01 -21.47 -22.87
CA LEU A 153 -8.29 -22.15 -22.63
C LEU A 153 -8.87 -22.83 -23.88
N HIS A 154 -8.25 -22.63 -25.05
CA HIS A 154 -8.71 -23.16 -26.34
C HIS A 154 -7.68 -24.12 -26.93
N LYS A 155 -7.80 -25.42 -26.61
CA LYS A 155 -6.76 -26.42 -26.90
C LYS A 155 -6.36 -26.49 -28.38
N ASP A 156 -7.32 -26.49 -29.30
CA ASP A 156 -7.04 -26.61 -30.74
C ASP A 156 -6.34 -25.35 -31.27
N LEU A 157 -6.87 -24.17 -30.94
CA LEU A 157 -6.23 -22.88 -31.27
C LEU A 157 -4.81 -22.77 -30.71
N LEU A 158 -4.61 -23.21 -29.46
CA LEU A 158 -3.31 -23.22 -28.81
C LEU A 158 -2.34 -24.15 -29.54
N SER A 159 -2.80 -25.34 -29.93
CA SER A 159 -2.03 -26.32 -30.69
C SER A 159 -1.52 -25.75 -32.01
N ASP A 160 -2.41 -25.13 -32.78
CA ASP A 160 -2.07 -24.53 -34.08
C ASP A 160 -1.03 -23.41 -33.92
N LYS A 161 -1.25 -22.50 -32.97
CA LYS A 161 -0.32 -21.40 -32.68
C LYS A 161 1.06 -21.90 -32.24
N ILE A 162 1.09 -22.88 -31.33
CA ILE A 162 2.35 -23.46 -30.84
C ILE A 162 3.09 -24.15 -31.99
N TYR A 163 2.40 -24.93 -32.81
CA TYR A 163 3.02 -25.65 -33.93
C TYR A 163 3.63 -24.68 -34.96
N LEU A 164 2.90 -23.63 -35.35
CA LEU A 164 3.39 -22.62 -36.27
C LEU A 164 4.61 -21.88 -35.71
N ASN A 165 4.52 -21.39 -34.46
CA ASN A 165 5.61 -20.67 -33.82
C ASN A 165 6.85 -21.56 -33.66
N LEU A 166 6.69 -22.80 -33.18
CA LEU A 166 7.81 -23.75 -33.04
C LEU A 166 8.45 -24.09 -34.38
N THR A 167 7.67 -24.23 -35.45
CA THR A 167 8.22 -24.47 -36.80
C THR A 167 9.22 -23.38 -37.19
N GLU A 168 8.87 -22.12 -36.97
CA GLU A 168 9.76 -20.98 -37.25
C GLU A 168 10.96 -20.94 -36.29
N LYS A 169 10.73 -21.11 -34.99
CA LYS A 169 11.81 -21.05 -33.99
C LYS A 169 12.82 -22.19 -34.16
N LEU A 170 12.37 -23.41 -34.47
CA LEU A 170 13.25 -24.55 -34.71
C LEU A 170 14.13 -24.35 -35.95
N LYS A 171 13.60 -23.74 -37.02
CA LYS A 171 14.43 -23.35 -38.18
C LYS A 171 15.57 -22.43 -37.77
N LEU A 172 15.28 -21.44 -36.90
CA LEU A 172 16.28 -20.53 -36.38
C LEU A 172 17.27 -21.22 -35.43
N PHE A 173 16.82 -22.09 -34.53
CA PHE A 173 17.71 -22.77 -33.58
C PHE A 173 18.69 -23.72 -34.29
N ARG A 174 18.24 -24.39 -35.36
CA ARG A 174 19.06 -25.31 -36.16
C ARG A 174 20.20 -24.63 -36.92
N THR A 175 20.22 -23.29 -37.03
CA THR A 175 21.38 -22.59 -37.59
C THR A 175 22.53 -22.47 -36.60
N PHE A 176 22.33 -22.80 -35.32
CA PHE A 176 23.32 -22.63 -34.25
C PHE A 176 23.54 -23.89 -33.39
N PHE A 177 22.57 -24.81 -33.34
CA PHE A 177 22.61 -26.00 -32.49
C PHE A 177 22.19 -27.24 -33.27
N SER A 178 22.73 -28.39 -32.86
CA SER A 178 22.24 -29.70 -33.28
C SER A 178 20.86 -30.00 -32.67
N ASP A 179 20.12 -30.93 -33.29
CA ASP A 179 18.81 -31.35 -32.80
C ASP A 179 18.88 -31.94 -31.38
N ASP A 180 19.96 -32.65 -31.05
CA ASP A 180 20.20 -33.23 -29.72
C ASP A 180 20.39 -32.15 -28.65
N GLU A 181 21.14 -31.08 -28.96
CA GLU A 181 21.35 -29.95 -28.05
C GLU A 181 20.05 -29.17 -27.80
N ILE A 182 19.23 -28.97 -28.83
CA ILE A 182 17.92 -28.31 -28.70
C ILE A 182 17.02 -29.16 -27.81
N LEU A 183 16.98 -30.48 -28.05
CA LEU A 183 16.16 -31.41 -27.29
C LEU A 183 16.57 -31.48 -25.81
N ASP A 184 17.88 -31.57 -25.52
CA ASP A 184 18.39 -31.59 -24.14
C ASP A 184 17.98 -30.33 -23.37
N ARG A 185 18.10 -29.16 -24.02
CA ARG A 185 17.67 -27.87 -23.43
C ARG A 185 16.17 -27.85 -23.14
N ILE A 186 15.33 -28.26 -24.10
CA ILE A 186 13.87 -28.37 -23.91
C ILE A 186 13.58 -29.27 -22.71
N LYS A 187 14.17 -30.47 -22.65
CA LYS A 187 14.00 -31.42 -21.55
C LYS A 187 14.41 -30.82 -20.22
N LYS A 188 15.57 -30.17 -20.15
CA LYS A 188 16.10 -29.56 -18.93
C LYS A 188 15.15 -28.54 -18.32
N VAL A 189 14.58 -27.64 -19.14
CA VAL A 189 13.62 -26.64 -18.65
C VAL A 189 12.31 -27.30 -18.23
N LEU A 190 11.81 -28.27 -18.99
CA LEU A 190 10.57 -28.98 -18.66
C LEU A 190 10.68 -29.79 -17.37
N LEU A 191 11.72 -30.61 -17.23
CA LEU A 191 11.93 -31.46 -16.07
C LEU A 191 12.21 -30.67 -14.78
N SER A 192 12.74 -29.44 -14.89
CA SER A 192 12.96 -28.57 -13.72
C SER A 192 11.71 -27.81 -13.25
N ASN A 193 10.64 -27.77 -14.04
CA ASN A 193 9.45 -26.97 -13.73
C ASN A 193 8.14 -27.76 -13.67
N LEU A 194 8.08 -28.97 -14.25
CA LEU A 194 6.89 -29.81 -14.20
C LEU A 194 6.81 -30.62 -12.90
N THR A 195 5.60 -30.76 -12.36
CA THR A 195 5.30 -31.58 -11.18
C THR A 195 4.46 -32.83 -11.51
N SER A 196 3.81 -32.86 -12.67
CA SER A 196 2.98 -34.00 -13.09
C SER A 196 3.84 -35.17 -13.54
N LYS A 197 3.77 -36.30 -12.82
CA LYS A 197 4.49 -37.54 -13.17
C LYS A 197 4.25 -37.97 -14.61
N LYS A 198 2.99 -37.93 -15.07
CA LYS A 198 2.61 -38.28 -16.47
C LYS A 198 3.33 -37.42 -17.51
N LEU A 199 3.44 -36.10 -17.27
CA LEU A 199 4.14 -35.20 -18.19
C LEU A 199 5.66 -35.38 -18.11
N ILE A 200 6.20 -35.60 -16.91
CA ILE A 200 7.63 -35.91 -16.71
C ILE A 200 8.03 -37.17 -17.48
N ASP A 201 7.24 -38.24 -17.38
CA ASP A 201 7.52 -39.50 -18.08
C ASP A 201 7.46 -39.32 -19.60
N LYS A 202 6.49 -38.54 -20.12
CA LYS A 202 6.45 -38.14 -21.54
C LYS A 202 7.73 -37.40 -21.97
N VAL A 203 8.19 -36.42 -21.18
CA VAL A 203 9.40 -35.63 -21.49
C VAL A 203 10.66 -36.50 -21.51
N LYS A 204 10.78 -37.42 -20.56
CA LYS A 204 11.92 -38.37 -20.49
C LYS A 204 11.97 -39.28 -21.71
N GLY A 205 10.82 -39.70 -22.22
CA GLY A 205 10.70 -40.57 -23.39
C GLY A 205 10.98 -39.90 -24.74
N LEU A 206 11.15 -38.57 -24.80
CA LEU A 206 11.51 -37.87 -26.04
C LEU A 206 12.94 -38.23 -26.46
N ASN A 207 13.16 -39.03 -27.49
CA ASN A 207 14.53 -39.39 -27.92
C ASN A 207 15.00 -38.66 -29.18
N VAL A 208 14.09 -37.93 -29.83
CA VAL A 208 14.34 -37.20 -31.08
C VAL A 208 13.59 -35.88 -31.06
N LEU A 209 14.14 -34.88 -31.75
CA LEU A 209 13.52 -33.57 -31.91
C LEU A 209 12.37 -33.63 -32.95
N ASP A 210 11.25 -34.20 -32.54
CA ASP A 210 10.03 -34.27 -33.36
C ASP A 210 9.12 -33.04 -33.10
N LEU A 211 8.94 -32.22 -34.13
CA LEU A 211 8.15 -30.98 -34.05
C LEU A 211 6.71 -31.24 -33.59
N LYS A 212 6.07 -32.30 -34.10
CA LYS A 212 4.66 -32.58 -33.80
C LYS A 212 4.52 -32.99 -32.33
N LEU A 213 5.36 -33.93 -31.89
CA LEU A 213 5.35 -34.43 -30.51
C LEU A 213 5.68 -33.34 -29.49
N ILE A 214 6.65 -32.47 -29.80
CA ILE A 214 7.01 -31.34 -28.93
C ILE A 214 5.87 -30.31 -28.88
N SER A 215 5.23 -30.03 -30.02
CA SER A 215 4.08 -29.12 -30.08
C SER A 215 2.89 -29.65 -29.27
N GLU A 216 2.58 -30.94 -29.39
CA GLU A 216 1.54 -31.60 -28.59
C GLU A 216 1.86 -31.55 -27.08
N LEU A 217 3.12 -31.78 -26.71
CA LEU A 217 3.57 -31.70 -25.32
C LEU A 217 3.45 -30.28 -24.76
N PHE A 218 3.90 -29.27 -25.50
CA PHE A 218 3.77 -27.88 -25.09
C PHE A 218 2.29 -27.52 -24.94
N THR A 219 1.45 -27.88 -25.91
CA THR A 219 0.00 -27.68 -25.85
C THR A 219 -0.60 -28.27 -24.59
N ASP A 220 -0.32 -29.54 -24.27
CA ASP A 220 -0.80 -30.19 -23.05
C ASP A 220 -0.36 -29.43 -21.78
N ILE A 221 0.89 -28.97 -21.72
CA ILE A 221 1.43 -28.25 -20.55
C ILE A 221 0.74 -26.89 -20.37
N TYR A 222 0.72 -26.08 -21.43
CA TYR A 222 0.20 -24.71 -21.38
C TYR A 222 -1.33 -24.69 -21.24
N PHE A 223 -2.04 -25.66 -21.82
CA PHE A 223 -3.47 -25.85 -21.60
C PHE A 223 -3.78 -26.18 -20.13
N ASN A 224 -2.99 -27.05 -19.49
CA ASN A 224 -3.15 -27.36 -18.07
C ASN A 224 -2.91 -26.12 -17.18
N PHE A 225 -1.99 -25.23 -17.55
CA PHE A 225 -1.86 -23.93 -16.89
C PHE A 225 -3.11 -23.07 -17.08
N GLY A 226 -3.65 -23.00 -18.30
CA GLY A 226 -4.91 -22.33 -18.59
C GLY A 226 -6.04 -22.78 -17.65
N LEU A 227 -6.22 -24.10 -17.48
CA LEU A 227 -7.24 -24.66 -16.59
C LEU A 227 -7.07 -24.22 -15.13
N LYS A 228 -5.83 -24.19 -14.62
CA LYS A 228 -5.54 -23.73 -13.24
C LYS A 228 -5.74 -22.23 -13.07
N LEU A 229 -5.40 -21.45 -14.09
CA LEU A 229 -5.50 -19.99 -14.07
C LEU A 229 -6.92 -19.50 -14.33
N LYS A 230 -7.80 -20.32 -14.92
CA LYS A 230 -9.20 -20.01 -15.27
C LYS A 230 -9.96 -19.19 -14.20
N PRO A 231 -9.88 -19.49 -12.89
CA PRO A 231 -10.61 -18.73 -11.87
C PRO A 231 -10.17 -17.27 -11.72
N TYR A 232 -8.96 -16.94 -12.15
CA TYR A 232 -8.36 -15.61 -12.00
C TYR A 232 -8.43 -14.79 -13.29
N ILE A 233 -8.85 -15.38 -14.42
CA ILE A 233 -8.85 -14.69 -15.72
C ILE A 233 -10.05 -13.75 -15.80
N ILE A 234 -9.78 -12.48 -16.09
CA ILE A 234 -10.79 -11.42 -16.23
C ILE A 234 -10.54 -10.54 -17.47
N ASP A 235 -11.53 -9.73 -17.84
CA ASP A 235 -11.26 -8.53 -18.63
C ASP A 235 -10.76 -7.42 -17.70
N ALA A 236 -9.42 -7.31 -17.60
CA ALA A 236 -8.78 -6.38 -16.67
C ALA A 236 -9.13 -4.91 -16.92
N SER A 237 -9.28 -4.50 -18.19
CA SER A 237 -9.59 -3.11 -18.52
C SER A 237 -11.01 -2.77 -18.09
N ASP A 238 -11.97 -3.64 -18.39
CA ASP A 238 -13.36 -3.47 -17.98
C ASP A 238 -13.51 -3.45 -16.45
N LYS A 239 -12.86 -4.39 -15.74
CA LYS A 239 -12.84 -4.42 -14.28
C LYS A 239 -12.31 -3.12 -13.68
N ILE A 240 -11.19 -2.61 -14.20
CA ILE A 240 -10.59 -1.35 -13.75
C ILE A 240 -11.56 -0.19 -13.96
N HIS A 241 -12.17 -0.06 -15.15
CA HIS A 241 -13.13 1.01 -15.41
C HIS A 241 -14.37 0.92 -14.53
N CYS A 242 -14.88 -0.28 -14.29
CA CYS A 242 -15.99 -0.52 -13.37
C CYS A 242 -15.62 -0.11 -11.93
N ASP A 243 -14.46 -0.53 -11.43
CA ASP A 243 -13.97 -0.14 -10.11
C ASP A 243 -13.84 1.38 -9.98
N LEU A 244 -13.23 2.05 -10.97
CA LEU A 244 -13.10 3.50 -10.99
C LEU A 244 -14.47 4.20 -11.05
N SER A 245 -15.43 3.69 -11.84
CA SER A 245 -16.78 4.26 -11.88
C SER A 245 -17.52 4.16 -10.54
N ASN A 246 -17.16 3.16 -9.72
CA ASN A 246 -17.68 2.96 -8.36
C ASN A 246 -16.89 3.70 -7.27
N GLY A 247 -16.01 4.64 -7.66
CA GLY A 247 -15.25 5.44 -6.69
C GLY A 247 -14.07 4.72 -6.04
N LYS A 248 -13.74 3.50 -6.47
CA LYS A 248 -12.55 2.78 -5.98
C LYS A 248 -11.27 3.45 -6.48
N ARG A 249 -10.19 3.29 -5.72
CA ARG A 249 -8.87 3.84 -6.05
C ARG A 249 -7.94 2.77 -6.60
N LEU A 250 -7.25 3.14 -7.68
CA LEU A 250 -6.30 2.30 -8.37
C LEU A 250 -4.87 2.77 -8.10
N LEU A 251 -4.04 1.84 -7.62
CA LEU A 251 -2.58 1.96 -7.57
C LEU A 251 -1.94 1.17 -8.71
N ILE A 252 -1.18 1.83 -9.56
CA ILE A 252 -0.45 1.19 -10.64
C ILE A 252 0.99 0.96 -10.19
N GLU A 253 1.40 -0.31 -10.11
CA GLU A 253 2.78 -0.72 -9.87
C GLU A 253 3.54 -0.78 -11.20
N GLY A 254 4.53 0.10 -11.37
CA GLY A 254 5.49 0.06 -12.47
C GLY A 254 6.52 -1.06 -12.29
N ALA A 255 6.91 -1.68 -13.41
CA ALA A 255 8.01 -2.64 -13.47
C ALA A 255 9.29 -1.96 -13.99
N GLN A 256 10.48 -2.41 -13.55
CA GLN A 256 11.77 -1.79 -13.92
C GLN A 256 11.82 -0.27 -13.63
N GLY A 257 12.62 0.52 -14.35
CA GLY A 257 12.72 1.97 -14.18
C GLY A 257 12.87 2.67 -15.52
N LEU A 258 12.65 3.99 -15.54
CA LEU A 258 12.61 4.82 -16.75
C LEU A 258 13.87 4.65 -17.63
N LEU A 259 15.05 4.51 -17.02
CA LEU A 259 16.29 4.40 -17.79
C LEU A 259 16.49 3.03 -18.44
N LEU A 260 15.57 2.09 -18.18
CA LEU A 260 15.44 0.80 -18.86
C LEU A 260 14.25 0.77 -19.83
N ASP A 261 13.59 1.90 -20.08
CA ASP A 261 12.51 1.98 -21.06
C ASP A 261 13.00 1.75 -22.49
N ILE A 262 12.24 1.00 -23.29
CA ILE A 262 12.63 0.64 -24.66
C ILE A 262 12.80 1.87 -25.56
N ASP A 263 12.03 2.94 -25.32
CA ASP A 263 12.03 4.17 -26.11
C ASP A 263 12.85 5.28 -25.45
N HIS A 264 12.75 5.40 -24.12
CA HIS A 264 13.33 6.54 -23.37
C HIS A 264 14.58 6.19 -22.55
N GLY A 265 14.91 4.90 -22.41
CA GLY A 265 16.03 4.44 -21.63
C GLY A 265 17.36 4.48 -22.38
N THR A 266 18.39 3.90 -21.78
CA THR A 266 19.74 3.81 -22.36
C THR A 266 19.87 2.77 -23.45
N TYR A 267 19.10 2.92 -24.54
CA TYR A 267 19.05 1.96 -25.64
C TYR A 267 20.46 1.72 -26.22
N PRO A 268 20.86 0.45 -26.52
CA PRO A 268 20.06 -0.78 -26.45
C PRO A 268 20.07 -1.49 -25.08
N PHE A 269 20.68 -0.91 -24.04
CA PHE A 269 20.79 -1.49 -22.71
C PHE A 269 19.54 -1.26 -21.86
N VAL A 270 18.41 -1.75 -22.36
CA VAL A 270 17.05 -1.49 -21.86
C VAL A 270 16.23 -2.78 -21.82
N THR A 271 15.04 -2.75 -21.22
CA THR A 271 14.07 -3.83 -21.35
C THR A 271 13.22 -3.65 -22.61
N SER A 272 12.44 -4.66 -22.99
CA SER A 272 11.62 -4.66 -24.21
C SER A 272 10.18 -4.15 -23.99
N SER A 273 9.98 -3.38 -22.93
CA SER A 273 8.69 -2.79 -22.55
C SER A 273 8.88 -1.32 -22.16
N ASN A 274 7.77 -0.65 -21.82
CA ASN A 274 7.77 0.72 -21.33
C ASN A 274 7.49 0.79 -19.81
N PRO A 275 8.51 0.94 -18.96
CA PRO A 275 8.40 1.31 -17.55
C PRO A 275 7.90 2.73 -17.30
N SER A 276 8.02 3.62 -18.29
CA SER A 276 7.54 5.00 -18.20
C SER A 276 6.02 5.07 -18.05
N VAL A 277 5.51 6.25 -17.65
CA VAL A 277 4.07 6.50 -17.49
C VAL A 277 3.27 6.19 -18.75
N GLY A 278 3.85 6.38 -19.94
CA GLY A 278 3.21 6.05 -21.22
C GLY A 278 2.84 4.56 -21.33
N GLY A 279 3.68 3.67 -20.80
CA GLY A 279 3.44 2.23 -20.78
C GLY A 279 2.27 1.81 -19.89
N LEU A 280 1.91 2.64 -18.90
CA LEU A 280 0.82 2.32 -17.97
C LEU A 280 -0.55 2.41 -18.65
N TYR A 281 -0.74 3.41 -19.51
CA TYR A 281 -1.97 3.58 -20.29
C TYR A 281 -2.22 2.38 -21.20
N THR A 282 -1.21 1.99 -21.98
CA THR A 282 -1.33 0.87 -22.93
C THR A 282 -1.40 -0.49 -22.23
N GLY A 283 -0.78 -0.62 -21.06
CA GLY A 283 -0.72 -1.85 -20.29
C GLY A 283 -1.98 -2.19 -19.47
N LEU A 284 -2.84 -1.20 -19.21
CA LEU A 284 -4.06 -1.36 -18.42
C LEU A 284 -5.34 -0.93 -19.15
N GLY A 285 -5.23 -0.20 -20.28
CA GLY A 285 -6.38 0.32 -21.01
C GLY A 285 -7.11 1.44 -20.26
N ILE A 286 -6.38 2.26 -19.51
CA ILE A 286 -6.92 3.43 -18.79
C ILE A 286 -6.75 4.70 -19.63
N SER A 287 -7.52 5.75 -19.31
CA SER A 287 -7.48 7.05 -20.02
C SER A 287 -6.87 8.17 -19.19
N LYS A 288 -6.67 7.97 -17.88
CA LYS A 288 -6.21 9.01 -16.96
C LYS A 288 -5.37 8.41 -15.83
N ILE A 289 -4.33 9.14 -15.45
CA ILE A 289 -3.60 8.99 -14.19
C ILE A 289 -3.65 10.36 -13.51
N ASP A 290 -4.12 10.42 -12.27
CA ASP A 290 -4.24 11.68 -11.52
C ASP A 290 -2.88 12.13 -10.99
N GLU A 291 -2.04 11.17 -10.59
CA GLU A 291 -0.75 11.45 -9.97
C GLU A 291 0.26 10.35 -10.28
N THR A 292 1.50 10.74 -10.50
CA THR A 292 2.62 9.80 -10.65
C THR A 292 3.70 10.11 -9.62
N PHE A 293 4.21 9.07 -8.98
CA PHE A 293 5.36 9.12 -8.10
C PHE A 293 6.49 8.26 -8.67
N SER A 294 7.63 8.88 -8.97
CA SER A 294 8.84 8.15 -9.37
C SER A 294 9.64 7.77 -8.13
N VAL A 295 9.82 6.47 -7.91
CA VAL A 295 10.68 5.95 -6.85
C VAL A 295 12.13 6.04 -7.32
N ILE A 296 12.96 6.69 -6.51
CA ILE A 296 14.39 6.86 -6.74
C ILE A 296 15.14 6.46 -5.47
N LYS A 297 16.27 5.77 -5.59
CA LYS A 297 17.17 5.57 -4.44
C LYS A 297 17.89 6.87 -4.12
N ALA A 298 18.31 7.04 -2.88
CA ALA A 298 19.20 8.13 -2.46
C ALA A 298 20.60 8.08 -3.12
N TYR A 299 20.90 7.03 -3.87
CA TYR A 299 22.09 6.86 -4.71
C TYR A 299 21.65 6.15 -5.99
N VAL A 300 22.56 5.90 -6.93
CA VAL A 300 22.21 5.24 -8.19
C VAL A 300 22.77 3.82 -8.20
N THR A 301 21.98 2.88 -8.71
CA THR A 301 22.43 1.52 -8.98
C THR A 301 22.11 1.10 -10.39
N ARG A 302 22.97 0.30 -11.01
CA ARG A 302 22.72 -0.31 -12.32
C ARG A 302 23.01 -1.80 -12.29
N VAL A 303 22.08 -2.58 -12.85
CA VAL A 303 22.24 -4.02 -13.09
C VAL A 303 22.62 -4.22 -14.56
N GLY A 304 23.61 -5.06 -14.82
CA GLY A 304 24.03 -5.39 -16.18
C GLY A 304 24.98 -4.35 -16.80
N ALA A 305 25.14 -4.47 -18.12
CA ALA A 305 26.06 -3.66 -18.90
C ALA A 305 25.50 -2.25 -19.18
N GLY A 306 26.32 -1.44 -19.86
CA GLY A 306 25.97 -0.09 -20.31
C GLY A 306 26.57 1.03 -19.47
N PRO A 307 26.46 2.28 -19.95
CA PRO A 307 27.16 3.41 -19.35
C PRO A 307 26.57 3.85 -18.01
N PHE A 308 27.42 4.26 -17.07
CA PHE A 308 27.02 4.73 -15.75
C PHE A 308 27.98 5.83 -15.28
N PRO A 309 27.70 7.10 -15.63
CA PRO A 309 28.65 8.19 -15.41
C PRO A 309 29.07 8.37 -13.94
N THR A 310 28.15 8.19 -12.99
CA THR A 310 28.43 8.40 -11.56
C THR A 310 28.87 7.14 -10.82
N GLU A 311 29.25 6.08 -11.54
CA GLU A 311 29.72 4.83 -10.93
C GLU A 311 30.93 5.05 -10.01
N LEU A 312 30.89 4.39 -8.85
CA LEU A 312 31.95 4.40 -7.86
C LEU A 312 32.73 3.09 -7.87
N ASN A 313 34.03 3.22 -8.10
CA ASN A 313 35.00 2.12 -8.06
C ASN A 313 35.94 2.23 -6.84
N ASP A 314 35.52 2.99 -5.82
CA ASP A 314 36.25 3.26 -4.59
C ASP A 314 35.58 2.60 -3.37
N GLU A 315 36.13 2.87 -2.18
CA GLU A 315 35.64 2.33 -0.91
C GLU A 315 34.22 2.76 -0.58
N ILE A 316 33.77 3.93 -1.06
CA ILE A 316 32.39 4.40 -0.85
C ILE A 316 31.42 3.56 -1.69
N GLY A 317 31.77 3.27 -2.94
CA GLY A 317 31.01 2.36 -3.80
C GLY A 317 30.84 0.97 -3.17
N VAL A 318 31.91 0.44 -2.56
CA VAL A 318 31.88 -0.83 -1.81
C VAL A 318 31.00 -0.71 -0.57
N TYR A 319 31.17 0.36 0.22
CA TYR A 319 30.38 0.61 1.43
C TYR A 319 28.87 0.62 1.15
N ILE A 320 28.43 1.38 0.13
CA ILE A 320 27.03 1.45 -0.28
C ILE A 320 26.53 0.06 -0.68
N ARG A 321 27.30 -0.67 -1.49
CA ARG A 321 26.91 -2.01 -1.96
C ARG A 321 26.69 -2.99 -0.82
N GLU A 322 27.64 -3.06 0.12
CA GLU A 322 27.57 -3.98 1.25
C GLU A 322 26.42 -3.62 2.19
N LYS A 323 26.36 -2.35 2.61
CA LYS A 323 25.35 -1.88 3.57
C LYS A 323 23.93 -2.04 3.05
N ALA A 324 23.70 -1.83 1.75
CA ALA A 324 22.38 -1.98 1.14
C ALA A 324 22.08 -3.40 0.64
N SER A 325 23.07 -4.30 0.68
CA SER A 325 23.02 -5.63 0.06
C SER A 325 22.63 -5.56 -1.42
N GLU A 326 23.34 -4.72 -2.19
CA GLU A 326 23.09 -4.47 -3.61
C GLU A 326 23.60 -5.62 -4.48
N TYR A 327 22.88 -6.73 -4.40
CA TYR A 327 23.13 -7.97 -5.11
C TYR A 327 21.86 -8.42 -5.84
N GLY A 328 22.00 -8.92 -7.07
CA GLY A 328 20.86 -9.42 -7.83
C GLY A 328 20.13 -10.53 -7.09
N SER A 329 18.82 -10.40 -6.90
CA SER A 329 17.99 -11.38 -6.16
C SER A 329 18.00 -12.78 -6.78
N THR A 330 18.12 -12.87 -8.11
CA THR A 330 18.16 -14.14 -8.84
C THR A 330 19.58 -14.64 -9.09
N THR A 331 20.50 -13.73 -9.45
CA THR A 331 21.85 -14.10 -9.93
C THR A 331 22.94 -14.00 -8.88
N GLY A 332 22.68 -13.31 -7.76
CA GLY A 332 23.68 -13.00 -6.72
C GLY A 332 24.78 -12.03 -7.16
N ARG A 333 24.73 -11.50 -8.39
CA ARG A 333 25.80 -10.63 -8.91
C ARG A 333 25.79 -9.26 -8.22
N PRO A 334 26.97 -8.69 -7.89
CA PRO A 334 27.06 -7.35 -7.31
C PRO A 334 26.54 -6.33 -8.31
N ARG A 335 25.74 -5.38 -7.82
CA ARG A 335 25.26 -4.26 -8.62
C ARG A 335 26.27 -3.13 -8.56
N ARG A 336 26.37 -2.40 -9.68
CA ARG A 336 27.19 -1.20 -9.78
C ARG A 336 26.50 -0.11 -8.98
N CYS A 337 27.25 0.59 -8.15
CA CYS A 337 26.74 1.65 -7.26
C CYS A 337 27.41 2.97 -7.62
N GLY A 338 26.71 4.08 -7.46
CA GLY A 338 27.21 5.39 -7.84
C GLY A 338 26.50 6.52 -7.11
N TRP A 339 27.09 7.72 -7.18
CA TRP A 339 26.47 8.93 -6.63
C TRP A 339 25.13 9.24 -7.29
N GLN A 340 24.30 10.01 -6.58
CA GLN A 340 23.06 10.51 -7.14
C GLN A 340 23.33 11.48 -8.29
N ASP A 341 22.38 11.54 -9.23
CA ASP A 341 22.53 12.24 -10.48
C ASP A 341 21.34 13.16 -10.78
N ALA A 342 21.57 14.47 -10.72
CA ALA A 342 20.53 15.46 -10.96
C ALA A 342 20.06 15.47 -12.42
N LEU A 343 20.87 15.03 -13.40
CA LEU A 343 20.43 14.94 -14.79
C LEU A 343 19.40 13.82 -14.93
N ILE A 344 19.61 12.68 -14.26
CA ILE A 344 18.63 11.58 -14.19
C ILE A 344 17.32 12.06 -13.55
N LEU A 345 17.41 12.82 -12.45
CA LEU A 345 16.22 13.36 -11.78
C LEU A 345 15.45 14.33 -12.69
N ARG A 346 16.14 15.26 -13.38
CA ARG A 346 15.51 16.18 -14.34
C ARG A 346 14.86 15.42 -15.50
N PHE A 347 15.51 14.38 -16.01
CA PHE A 347 14.95 13.54 -17.06
C PHE A 347 13.71 12.76 -16.59
N THR A 348 13.77 12.21 -15.37
CA THR A 348 12.64 11.55 -14.71
C THR A 348 11.46 12.50 -14.54
N SER A 349 11.72 13.71 -14.05
CA SER A 349 10.72 14.77 -13.87
C SER A 349 9.98 15.10 -15.16
N LYS A 350 10.72 15.17 -16.28
CA LYS A 350 10.16 15.45 -17.62
C LYS A 350 9.25 14.34 -18.15
N ILE A 351 9.61 13.06 -17.94
CA ILE A 351 8.89 11.93 -18.54
C ILE A 351 7.80 11.38 -17.62
N ASN A 352 8.09 11.22 -16.33
CA ASN A 352 7.18 10.61 -15.37
C ASN A 352 6.46 11.64 -14.48
N GLY A 353 6.82 12.93 -14.58
CA GLY A 353 6.34 13.98 -13.70
C GLY A 353 7.25 14.23 -12.49
N PRO A 354 7.09 15.37 -11.81
CA PRO A 354 8.10 15.89 -10.88
C PRO A 354 8.08 15.24 -9.50
N LYS A 355 7.02 14.53 -9.11
CA LYS A 355 6.92 13.97 -7.75
C LYS A 355 7.73 12.69 -7.63
N ILE A 356 8.55 12.62 -6.60
CA ILE A 356 9.44 11.49 -6.33
C ILE A 356 9.26 10.94 -4.92
N ILE A 357 9.67 9.68 -4.75
CA ILE A 357 9.80 9.03 -3.45
C ILE A 357 11.25 8.57 -3.33
N VAL A 358 11.96 9.12 -2.34
CA VAL A 358 13.38 8.79 -2.12
C VAL A 358 13.45 7.57 -1.23
N THR A 359 14.10 6.49 -1.64
CA THR A 359 14.29 5.29 -0.82
C THR A 359 15.75 5.10 -0.43
N ARG A 360 15.98 4.24 0.58
CA ARG A 360 17.34 3.84 1.02
C ARG A 360 18.18 5.01 1.52
N LEU A 361 17.55 6.05 2.09
CA LEU A 361 18.28 7.19 2.65
C LEU A 361 19.18 6.75 3.81
N ASP A 362 18.75 5.77 4.60
CA ASP A 362 19.47 5.14 5.72
C ASP A 362 20.84 4.57 5.32
N ILE A 363 21.01 4.20 4.05
CA ILE A 363 22.26 3.65 3.54
C ILE A 363 23.37 4.71 3.55
N LEU A 364 23.04 5.99 3.39
CA LEU A 364 24.03 7.07 3.35
C LEU A 364 24.59 7.47 4.73
N SER A 365 23.97 7.05 5.85
CA SER A 365 24.52 7.28 7.20
C SER A 365 25.94 6.71 7.31
N GLY A 366 26.89 7.47 7.84
CA GLY A 366 28.29 7.07 8.03
C GLY A 366 29.24 7.57 6.94
N ILE A 367 28.73 8.17 5.87
CA ILE A 367 29.55 8.81 4.82
C ILE A 367 29.76 10.27 5.18
N LYS A 368 31.00 10.77 5.19
CA LYS A 368 31.33 12.14 5.63
C LYS A 368 30.86 13.23 4.66
N THR A 369 31.05 13.02 3.36
CA THR A 369 30.72 13.98 2.30
C THR A 369 29.96 13.25 1.21
N LEU A 370 28.74 13.69 0.94
CA LEU A 370 27.86 13.17 -0.10
C LEU A 370 28.00 14.01 -1.36
N LYS A 371 27.82 13.38 -2.53
CA LYS A 371 27.91 14.06 -3.82
C LYS A 371 26.67 13.82 -4.67
N ILE A 372 26.25 14.86 -5.39
CA ILE A 372 25.19 14.81 -6.40
C ILE A 372 25.78 15.37 -7.69
N CYS A 373 25.82 14.56 -8.76
CA CYS A 373 26.31 15.03 -10.05
C CYS A 373 25.30 16.01 -10.67
N ASN A 374 25.78 17.17 -11.09
CA ASN A 374 24.93 18.24 -11.62
C ASN A 374 25.08 18.45 -13.13
N THR A 375 26.27 18.21 -13.67
CA THR A 375 26.55 18.29 -15.12
C THR A 375 27.50 17.18 -15.56
N TYR A 376 27.41 16.79 -16.83
CA TYR A 376 28.40 15.91 -17.47
C TYR A 376 29.32 16.69 -18.39
N LYS A 377 30.53 16.16 -18.59
CA LYS A 377 31.43 16.53 -19.67
C LYS A 377 31.50 15.38 -20.67
N TYR A 378 31.24 15.67 -21.94
CA TYR A 378 31.42 14.71 -23.01
C TYR A 378 32.90 14.66 -23.43
N ILE A 379 33.51 13.47 -23.44
CA ILE A 379 34.93 13.24 -23.75
C ILE A 379 35.13 12.44 -25.04
N GLY A 380 34.06 12.16 -25.78
CA GLY A 380 34.10 11.37 -27.01
C GLY A 380 34.50 12.17 -28.25
N PHE A 381 34.54 11.48 -29.39
CA PHE A 381 34.76 12.08 -30.71
C PHE A 381 33.59 12.97 -31.12
N LYS A 382 33.83 13.90 -32.05
CA LYS A 382 32.79 14.77 -32.59
C LYS A 382 31.68 13.93 -33.24
N LYS A 383 30.44 14.11 -32.81
CA LYS A 383 29.26 13.41 -33.33
C LYS A 383 28.10 14.37 -33.55
N TYR A 384 27.25 14.06 -34.52
CA TYR A 384 25.96 14.72 -34.70
C TYR A 384 24.86 13.77 -34.26
N PHE A 385 24.04 14.17 -33.31
CA PHE A 385 23.00 13.34 -32.72
C PHE A 385 21.80 14.19 -32.28
N ASN A 386 20.58 13.80 -32.64
CA ASN A 386 19.33 14.52 -32.34
C ASN A 386 19.36 16.03 -32.64
N GLY A 387 19.93 16.43 -33.78
CA GLY A 387 20.00 17.86 -34.14
C GLY A 387 21.18 18.60 -33.53
N GLU A 388 21.92 17.99 -32.59
CA GLU A 388 23.01 18.62 -31.86
C GLU A 388 24.39 18.09 -32.24
N VAL A 389 25.39 18.95 -32.16
CA VAL A 389 26.81 18.56 -32.27
C VAL A 389 27.37 18.31 -30.87
N TYR A 390 27.91 17.11 -30.65
CA TYR A 390 28.71 16.73 -29.49
C TYR A 390 30.19 16.80 -29.87
N PHE A 391 31.01 17.37 -28.99
CA PHE A 391 32.45 17.50 -29.16
C PHE A 391 33.14 17.38 -27.80
N ASN A 392 34.38 16.91 -27.78
CA ASN A 392 35.14 16.74 -26.54
C ASN A 392 35.20 18.08 -25.78
N GLY A 393 34.77 18.05 -24.52
CA GLY A 393 34.66 19.22 -23.65
C GLY A 393 33.25 19.83 -23.57
N LYS A 394 32.29 19.41 -24.41
CA LYS A 394 30.91 19.88 -24.30
C LYS A 394 30.32 19.52 -22.93
N ILE A 395 29.76 20.52 -22.25
CA ILE A 395 29.08 20.35 -20.97
C ILE A 395 27.59 20.10 -21.21
N LEU A 396 27.07 19.05 -20.60
CA LEU A 396 25.67 18.64 -20.70
C LEU A 396 24.97 18.93 -19.36
N LYS A 397 23.80 19.57 -19.44
CA LYS A 397 22.91 19.81 -18.31
C LYS A 397 21.70 18.88 -18.30
N ASP A 398 21.43 18.21 -19.42
CA ASP A 398 20.35 17.24 -19.56
C ASP A 398 20.92 15.85 -19.79
N PHE A 399 20.20 14.83 -19.29
CA PHE A 399 20.61 13.44 -19.42
C PHE A 399 20.51 12.99 -20.89
N PRO A 400 21.61 12.56 -21.53
CA PRO A 400 21.54 11.97 -22.86
C PRO A 400 21.01 10.55 -22.75
N ALA A 401 19.75 10.34 -23.16
CA ALA A 401 19.12 9.02 -23.10
C ALA A 401 19.85 7.99 -23.97
N ASP A 402 20.39 8.37 -25.13
CA ASP A 402 21.09 7.43 -26.00
C ASP A 402 22.44 6.99 -25.43
N ALA A 403 22.65 5.67 -25.34
CA ALA A 403 23.87 5.09 -24.78
C ALA A 403 25.13 5.45 -25.59
N GLU A 404 24.99 5.75 -26.88
CA GLU A 404 26.09 6.12 -27.77
C GLU A 404 26.77 7.42 -27.34
N ILE A 405 25.99 8.37 -26.80
CA ILE A 405 26.50 9.63 -26.24
C ILE A 405 26.88 9.42 -24.77
N LEU A 406 26.02 8.77 -23.99
CA LEU A 406 26.18 8.61 -22.55
C LEU A 406 27.47 7.84 -22.16
N GLN A 407 27.93 6.89 -22.97
CA GLN A 407 29.18 6.15 -22.74
C GLN A 407 30.45 7.02 -22.73
N TYR A 408 30.38 8.23 -23.29
CA TYR A 408 31.47 9.20 -23.28
C TYR A 408 31.21 10.36 -22.32
N CYS A 409 30.19 10.26 -21.46
CA CYS A 409 29.92 11.26 -20.43
C CYS A 409 30.60 10.89 -19.13
N ILE A 410 31.35 11.84 -18.58
CA ILE A 410 31.90 11.76 -17.22
C ILE A 410 31.27 12.86 -16.35
N PRO A 411 31.16 12.66 -15.03
CA PRO A 411 30.78 13.73 -14.12
C PRO A 411 31.72 14.92 -14.26
N HIS A 412 31.16 16.12 -14.41
CA HIS A 412 31.92 17.37 -14.53
C HIS A 412 31.85 18.21 -13.26
N ASP A 413 30.65 18.34 -12.71
CA ASP A 413 30.38 19.15 -11.52
C ASP A 413 29.57 18.33 -10.51
N PHE A 414 29.95 18.46 -9.24
CA PHE A 414 29.29 17.82 -8.11
C PHE A 414 28.86 18.87 -7.09
N ILE A 415 27.63 18.73 -6.62
CA ILE A 415 27.18 19.41 -5.41
C ILE A 415 27.63 18.54 -4.24
N GLU A 416 28.46 19.10 -3.35
CA GLU A 416 28.90 18.43 -2.13
C GLU A 416 27.99 18.84 -0.97
N VAL A 417 27.54 17.85 -0.21
CA VAL A 417 26.71 18.04 0.98
C VAL A 417 27.37 17.31 2.14
N ASN A 418 27.31 17.89 3.34
CA ASN A 418 27.76 17.18 4.54
C ASN A 418 26.91 15.92 4.73
N GLY A 419 27.54 14.82 5.13
CA GLY A 419 26.82 13.62 5.54
C GLY A 419 26.50 13.63 7.03
N TRP A 420 25.99 12.50 7.52
CA TRP A 420 25.56 12.31 8.90
C TRP A 420 25.99 10.91 9.38
N THR A 421 26.02 10.69 10.69
CA THR A 421 26.45 9.39 11.29
C THR A 421 25.31 8.67 12.02
N GLU A 422 24.24 9.40 12.32
CA GLU A 422 23.08 8.92 13.06
C GLU A 422 22.32 7.81 12.31
N ASP A 423 21.81 6.84 13.05
CA ASP A 423 20.85 5.86 12.53
C ASP A 423 19.46 6.51 12.43
N ILE A 424 18.96 6.63 11.20
CA ILE A 424 17.67 7.24 10.90
C ILE A 424 16.55 6.21 10.69
N SER A 425 16.85 4.91 10.81
CA SER A 425 15.95 3.84 10.35
C SER A 425 14.64 3.70 11.16
N ASN A 426 14.61 4.26 12.36
CA ASN A 426 13.46 4.24 13.27
C ASN A 426 12.68 5.56 13.31
N LEU A 427 13.13 6.59 12.59
CA LEU A 427 12.44 7.87 12.56
C LEU A 427 11.10 7.75 11.82
N ARG A 428 10.13 8.61 12.16
CA ARG A 428 8.80 8.62 11.50
C ARG A 428 8.35 10.01 11.07
N ASP A 429 9.13 11.02 11.44
CA ASP A 429 8.83 12.42 11.20
C ASP A 429 10.01 13.09 10.48
N TYR A 430 9.70 13.97 9.53
CA TYR A 430 10.70 14.70 8.75
C TYR A 430 11.52 15.63 9.63
N ASN A 431 10.91 16.29 10.62
CA ASN A 431 11.63 17.23 11.49
C ASN A 431 12.65 16.53 12.38
N SER A 432 12.51 15.23 12.60
CA SER A 432 13.46 14.40 13.35
C SER A 432 14.72 14.01 12.55
N LEU A 433 14.76 14.22 11.22
CA LEU A 433 15.94 13.92 10.41
C LEU A 433 17.13 14.85 10.75
N PRO A 434 18.39 14.36 10.67
CA PRO A 434 19.58 15.20 10.77
C PRO A 434 19.54 16.36 9.77
N SER A 435 20.10 17.52 10.15
CA SER A 435 20.15 18.71 9.29
C SER A 435 20.83 18.43 7.94
N ALA A 436 21.92 17.68 7.96
CA ALA A 436 22.64 17.21 6.77
C ALA A 436 21.77 16.34 5.84
N ALA A 437 20.92 15.46 6.40
CA ALA A 437 20.00 14.65 5.61
C ALA A 437 18.90 15.50 4.95
N LYS A 438 18.36 16.49 5.67
CA LYS A 438 17.40 17.46 5.12
C LYS A 438 18.03 18.32 4.02
N GLU A 439 19.27 18.75 4.21
CA GLU A 439 20.04 19.51 3.20
C GLU A 439 20.24 18.68 1.93
N TYR A 440 20.63 17.40 2.09
CA TYR A 440 20.78 16.47 0.97
C TYR A 440 19.48 16.33 0.16
N LEU A 441 18.35 16.09 0.83
CA LEU A 441 17.03 15.99 0.19
C LEU A 441 16.65 17.28 -0.54
N LYS A 442 16.88 18.45 0.08
CA LYS A 442 16.63 19.76 -0.54
C LYS A 442 17.51 19.98 -1.78
N CYS A 443 18.76 19.52 -1.77
CA CYS A 443 19.61 19.54 -2.97
C CYS A 443 19.04 18.66 -4.08
N LEU A 444 18.48 17.48 -3.77
CA LEU A 444 17.81 16.66 -4.78
C LEU A 444 16.63 17.39 -5.43
N GLU A 445 15.78 18.05 -4.62
CA GLU A 445 14.64 18.82 -5.14
C GLU A 445 15.09 19.98 -6.04
N ASN A 446 16.02 20.80 -5.54
CA ASN A 446 16.47 22.01 -6.22
C ASN A 446 17.18 21.69 -7.54
N TYR A 447 18.14 20.76 -7.52
CA TYR A 447 18.96 20.48 -8.70
C TYR A 447 18.31 19.44 -9.61
N GLY A 448 17.50 18.53 -9.07
CA GLY A 448 16.75 17.55 -9.84
C GLY A 448 15.47 18.10 -10.48
N ASN A 449 15.01 19.30 -10.07
CA ASN A 449 13.70 19.85 -10.45
C ASN A 449 12.56 18.85 -10.18
N VAL A 450 12.54 18.34 -8.95
CA VAL A 450 11.63 17.31 -8.45
C VAL A 450 11.06 17.75 -7.10
N ASN A 451 9.96 17.13 -6.69
CA ASN A 451 9.30 17.35 -5.40
C ASN A 451 9.25 16.02 -4.64
N ILE A 452 9.79 15.97 -3.42
CA ILE A 452 9.83 14.75 -2.62
C ILE A 452 8.51 14.61 -1.87
N ALA A 453 7.75 13.56 -2.18
CA ALA A 453 6.47 13.27 -1.53
C ALA A 453 6.60 12.30 -0.34
N ALA A 454 7.61 11.43 -0.36
CA ALA A 454 7.89 10.51 0.74
C ALA A 454 9.35 10.04 0.74
N ILE A 455 9.80 9.55 1.90
CA ILE A 455 11.17 9.11 2.16
C ILE A 455 11.15 7.73 2.81
N GLY A 456 11.80 6.75 2.19
CA GLY A 456 12.06 5.43 2.73
C GLY A 456 13.42 5.37 3.43
N ILE A 457 13.39 4.97 4.70
CA ILE A 457 14.54 4.92 5.63
C ILE A 457 14.78 3.50 6.15
N GLY A 458 14.48 2.49 5.34
CA GLY A 458 14.68 1.09 5.70
C GLY A 458 13.88 0.14 4.83
N PRO A 459 14.00 -1.19 5.03
CA PRO A 459 13.35 -2.18 4.17
C PRO A 459 11.88 -2.45 4.49
N LYS A 460 11.41 -2.21 5.73
CA LYS A 460 10.04 -2.55 6.17
C LYS A 460 9.02 -1.49 5.76
N ARG A 461 7.76 -1.88 5.52
CA ARG A 461 6.69 -0.99 5.03
C ARG A 461 6.44 0.23 5.95
N GLU A 462 6.64 0.08 7.26
CA GLU A 462 6.43 1.15 8.26
C GLU A 462 7.59 2.17 8.28
N GLN A 463 8.72 1.87 7.64
CA GLN A 463 9.89 2.74 7.59
C GLN A 463 9.78 3.75 6.44
N MET A 464 8.69 4.51 6.44
CA MET A 464 8.36 5.54 5.47
C MET A 464 8.02 6.85 6.22
N ILE A 465 8.57 7.97 5.77
CA ILE A 465 8.22 9.33 6.20
C ILE A 465 7.44 9.97 5.06
N VAL A 466 6.22 10.41 5.32
CA VAL A 466 5.34 11.04 4.33
C VAL A 466 5.49 12.55 4.43
N LEU A 467 5.65 13.23 3.29
CA LEU A 467 5.74 14.69 3.21
C LEU A 467 4.46 15.28 2.59
N GLU A 468 4.35 16.60 2.65
CA GLU A 468 3.28 17.34 1.98
C GLU A 468 3.27 17.01 0.47
N GLY A 469 2.12 16.55 -0.05
CA GLY A 469 1.96 16.17 -1.45
C GLY A 469 1.55 14.72 -1.70
N TRP A 470 1.64 13.85 -0.70
CA TRP A 470 1.06 12.49 -0.73
C TRP A 470 -0.44 12.52 -0.43
N ASN A 471 -1.26 12.79 -1.46
CA ASN A 471 -2.70 12.94 -1.32
C ASN A 471 -3.46 11.62 -1.57
N LEU A 472 -3.14 10.60 -0.77
CA LEU A 472 -3.77 9.27 -0.81
C LEU A 472 -4.66 8.98 0.40
N ASP A 473 -4.74 9.89 1.36
CA ASP A 473 -5.41 9.59 2.62
C ASP A 473 -6.93 9.81 2.50
N LYS A 474 -7.68 8.71 2.59
CA LYS A 474 -9.14 8.62 2.40
C LYS A 474 -9.90 9.38 3.50
N ASN A 475 -9.30 9.52 4.67
CA ASN A 475 -10.06 9.94 5.84
C ASN A 475 -10.10 11.47 5.89
N LYS A 476 -11.28 12.05 5.63
CA LYS A 476 -11.55 13.48 5.92
C LYS A 476 -11.09 13.82 7.35
N TYR A 477 -11.28 12.89 8.28
CA TYR A 477 -10.88 13.01 9.67
C TYR A 477 -9.67 12.12 9.99
N LYS A 478 -8.73 12.66 10.76
CA LYS A 478 -7.52 11.99 11.26
C LYS A 478 -7.59 11.68 12.75
N ALA A 479 -8.56 12.29 13.44
CA ALA A 479 -8.84 12.03 14.83
C ALA A 479 -10.35 11.94 15.09
N ILE A 480 -10.73 11.10 16.04
CA ILE A 480 -12.09 11.01 16.56
C ILE A 480 -12.06 11.24 18.07
N ILE A 481 -12.96 12.12 18.55
CA ILE A 481 -13.24 12.35 19.97
C ILE A 481 -14.61 11.76 20.27
N TYR A 482 -14.65 10.68 21.05
CA TYR A 482 -15.90 10.06 21.49
C TYR A 482 -16.33 10.64 22.85
N ASP A 483 -17.64 10.73 23.07
CA ASP A 483 -18.17 10.57 24.42
C ASP A 483 -18.05 9.09 24.86
N LEU A 484 -18.05 8.84 26.17
CA LEU A 484 -17.95 7.48 26.71
C LEU A 484 -19.33 6.83 26.87
N ASP A 485 -20.22 7.51 27.59
CA ASP A 485 -21.44 6.95 28.13
C ASP A 485 -22.50 6.88 27.04
N ASN A 486 -23.07 5.70 26.79
CA ASN A 486 -24.01 5.41 25.71
C ASN A 486 -23.50 5.65 24.28
N THR A 487 -22.31 6.23 24.11
CA THR A 487 -21.65 6.35 22.81
C THR A 487 -20.74 5.14 22.53
N LEU A 488 -19.94 4.73 23.52
CA LEU A 488 -19.06 3.54 23.42
C LEU A 488 -19.49 2.42 24.38
N VAL A 489 -19.96 2.78 25.57
CA VAL A 489 -20.38 1.85 26.63
C VAL A 489 -21.88 2.00 26.87
N ALA A 490 -22.65 0.90 26.91
CA ALA A 490 -24.11 0.92 27.06
C ALA A 490 -24.56 1.22 28.51
N THR A 491 -24.28 2.44 28.99
CA THR A 491 -24.47 2.86 30.39
C THR A 491 -25.93 2.84 30.81
N ASN A 492 -26.83 3.36 29.97
CA ASN A 492 -28.23 3.52 30.30
C ASN A 492 -28.94 2.17 30.37
N ASP A 493 -28.69 1.26 29.42
CA ASP A 493 -29.27 -0.09 29.44
C ASP A 493 -28.83 -0.87 30.68
N TYR A 494 -27.55 -0.73 31.04
CA TYR A 494 -27.01 -1.27 32.28
C TYR A 494 -27.71 -0.67 33.51
N VAL A 495 -27.78 0.65 33.63
CA VAL A 495 -28.42 1.34 34.77
C VAL A 495 -29.90 0.94 34.85
N PHE A 496 -30.60 0.92 33.72
CA PHE A 496 -32.01 0.63 33.61
C PHE A 496 -32.35 -0.80 34.05
N SER A 497 -31.63 -1.79 33.53
CA SER A 497 -31.82 -3.21 33.88
C SER A 497 -31.47 -3.48 35.36
N LEU A 498 -30.39 -2.87 35.85
CA LEU A 498 -29.95 -3.05 37.24
C LEU A 498 -30.88 -2.34 38.23
N LEU A 499 -31.39 -1.16 37.90
CA LEU A 499 -32.37 -0.44 38.71
C LEU A 499 -33.64 -1.28 38.92
N LYS A 500 -34.21 -1.82 37.84
CA LYS A 500 -35.41 -2.68 37.93
C LYS A 500 -35.16 -3.94 38.74
N THR A 501 -34.01 -4.58 38.55
CA THR A 501 -33.62 -5.78 39.30
C THR A 501 -33.47 -5.46 40.80
N THR A 502 -32.81 -4.35 41.12
CA THR A 502 -32.61 -3.88 42.49
C THR A 502 -33.94 -3.55 43.16
N ALA A 503 -34.78 -2.78 42.49
CA ALA A 503 -36.11 -2.40 42.98
C ALA A 503 -36.99 -3.63 43.21
N SER A 504 -36.95 -4.61 42.30
CA SER A 504 -37.71 -5.86 42.45
C SER A 504 -37.26 -6.69 43.65
N GLN A 505 -35.95 -6.74 43.96
CA GLN A 505 -35.43 -7.43 45.15
C GLN A 505 -35.85 -6.76 46.45
N ILE A 506 -35.83 -5.42 46.51
CA ILE A 506 -36.21 -4.68 47.73
C ILE A 506 -37.73 -4.73 47.93
N LYS A 507 -38.51 -4.72 46.84
CA LYS A 507 -39.97 -4.80 46.89
C LYS A 507 -40.49 -6.08 47.57
N GLN A 508 -39.68 -7.13 47.66
CA GLN A 508 -40.02 -8.35 48.40
C GLN A 508 -40.15 -8.13 49.92
N ASN A 509 -39.51 -7.08 50.46
CA ASN A 509 -39.45 -6.79 51.90
C ASN A 509 -40.08 -5.44 52.28
N ILE A 510 -40.17 -4.50 51.34
CA ILE A 510 -40.71 -3.14 51.54
C ILE A 510 -41.71 -2.86 50.42
N GLU A 511 -42.93 -2.44 50.75
CA GLU A 511 -43.95 -2.16 49.74
C GLU A 511 -43.76 -0.75 49.13
N PHE A 512 -43.54 -0.68 47.82
CA PHE A 512 -43.48 0.55 47.02
C PHE A 512 -43.76 0.29 45.53
N GLU A 513 -43.97 1.35 44.76
CA GLU A 513 -44.14 1.27 43.30
C GLU A 513 -42.80 1.26 42.58
N ILE A 514 -42.63 0.31 41.66
CA ILE A 514 -41.45 0.31 40.78
C ILE A 514 -41.72 1.34 39.68
N PRO A 515 -40.78 2.28 39.44
CA PRO A 515 -40.91 3.28 38.39
C PRO A 515 -41.21 2.68 37.03
N SER A 516 -42.12 3.31 36.29
CA SER A 516 -42.37 2.95 34.90
C SER A 516 -41.16 3.27 34.02
N ASP A 517 -41.06 2.57 32.89
CA ASP A 517 -39.98 2.74 31.92
C ASP A 517 -39.88 4.19 31.44
N ASP A 518 -41.02 4.84 31.21
CA ASP A 518 -41.08 6.23 30.80
C ASP A 518 -40.56 7.19 31.88
N LEU A 519 -40.90 6.94 33.15
CA LEU A 519 -40.40 7.76 34.25
C LEU A 519 -38.87 7.61 34.40
N ILE A 520 -38.35 6.38 34.32
CA ILE A 520 -36.90 6.14 34.38
C ILE A 520 -36.18 6.88 33.25
N LYS A 521 -36.67 6.76 32.01
CA LYS A 521 -36.09 7.47 30.86
C LYS A 521 -36.13 9.00 31.03
N GLN A 522 -37.27 9.54 31.48
CA GLN A 522 -37.42 10.98 31.73
C GLN A 522 -36.46 11.49 32.79
N VAL A 523 -36.23 10.75 33.86
CA VAL A 523 -35.28 11.15 34.93
C VAL A 523 -33.84 11.04 34.45
N LEU A 524 -33.47 9.95 33.75
CA LEU A 524 -32.11 9.76 33.24
C LEU A 524 -31.73 10.82 32.18
N LYS A 525 -32.69 11.34 31.40
CA LYS A 525 -32.47 12.45 30.44
C LYS A 525 -32.11 13.78 31.10
N LYS A 526 -32.38 13.98 32.41
CA LYS A 526 -32.13 15.27 33.10
C LYS A 526 -30.68 15.50 33.53
N ASN A 527 -29.77 14.54 33.31
CA ASN A 527 -28.34 14.63 33.68
C ASN A 527 -28.10 15.04 35.16
N LEU A 528 -28.94 14.55 36.07
CA LEU A 528 -28.87 14.85 37.51
C LEU A 528 -27.67 14.15 38.18
N PRO A 529 -27.19 14.65 39.33
CA PRO A 529 -26.29 13.90 40.20
C PRO A 529 -26.83 12.49 40.48
N PHE A 530 -25.93 11.50 40.56
CA PHE A 530 -26.31 10.09 40.58
C PHE A 530 -27.24 9.75 41.74
N GLU A 531 -27.01 10.32 42.93
CA GLU A 531 -27.85 10.16 44.11
C GLU A 531 -29.26 10.75 43.92
N GLU A 532 -29.39 11.88 43.23
CA GLU A 532 -30.67 12.56 43.00
C GLU A 532 -31.58 11.76 42.06
N ILE A 533 -31.01 10.97 41.15
CA ILE A 533 -31.76 10.05 40.28
C ILE A 533 -32.58 9.09 41.15
N PHE A 534 -31.97 8.50 42.20
CA PHE A 534 -32.67 7.56 43.09
C PHE A 534 -33.71 8.26 43.95
N VAL A 535 -33.49 9.52 44.32
CA VAL A 535 -34.49 10.31 45.05
C VAL A 535 -35.73 10.57 44.19
N GLN A 536 -35.56 10.90 42.90
CA GLN A 536 -36.69 11.12 41.99
C GLN A 536 -37.41 9.82 41.61
N LEU A 537 -36.66 8.73 41.45
CA LEU A 537 -37.24 7.44 41.08
C LEU A 537 -37.92 6.74 42.24
N PHE A 538 -37.41 6.89 43.47
CA PHE A 538 -37.91 6.16 44.62
C PHE A 538 -38.22 7.10 45.79
N PRO A 539 -39.25 7.95 45.67
CA PRO A 539 -39.74 8.75 46.79
C PRO A 539 -40.29 7.84 47.90
N ASN A 540 -40.24 8.30 49.16
CA ASN A 540 -40.83 7.54 50.26
C ASN A 540 -42.35 7.46 50.10
N PRO A 541 -42.96 6.26 50.15
CA PRO A 541 -44.41 6.10 50.24
C PRO A 541 -44.98 6.79 51.48
N ILE A 542 -46.26 7.18 51.45
CA ILE A 542 -46.95 7.81 52.60
C ILE A 542 -46.94 6.89 53.83
N SER A 543 -46.99 5.57 53.62
CA SER A 543 -46.95 4.54 54.67
C SER A 543 -45.55 4.15 55.15
N TYR A 544 -44.49 4.80 54.67
CA TYR A 544 -43.11 4.39 54.93
C TYR A 544 -42.60 4.90 56.29
N THR A 545 -42.31 3.99 57.21
CA THR A 545 -41.97 4.29 58.61
C THR A 545 -40.50 4.04 58.98
N GLU A 546 -39.67 3.60 58.03
CA GLU A 546 -38.25 3.31 58.29
C GLU A 546 -37.42 4.60 58.49
N SER A 547 -36.38 4.53 59.32
CA SER A 547 -35.51 5.68 59.63
C SER A 547 -34.64 6.13 58.45
N GLU A 548 -34.33 5.22 57.52
CA GLU A 548 -33.52 5.51 56.33
C GLU A 548 -34.41 5.66 55.09
N PRO A 549 -34.24 6.73 54.27
CA PRO A 549 -35.01 6.93 53.04
C PRO A 549 -34.92 5.75 52.08
N LEU A 550 -36.04 5.39 51.44
CA LEU A 550 -36.13 4.28 50.49
C LEU A 550 -35.10 4.42 49.36
N SER A 551 -34.91 5.63 48.85
CA SER A 551 -33.91 5.95 47.82
C SER A 551 -32.48 5.59 48.25
N LYS A 552 -32.12 5.75 49.53
CA LYS A 552 -30.78 5.36 50.04
C LYS A 552 -30.62 3.84 50.16
N ILE A 553 -31.66 3.14 50.60
CA ILE A 553 -31.66 1.66 50.68
C ILE A 553 -31.50 1.06 49.27
N ILE A 554 -32.25 1.58 48.30
CA ILE A 554 -32.16 1.13 46.92
C ILE A 554 -30.79 1.45 46.33
N LEU A 555 -30.26 2.66 46.58
CA LEU A 555 -28.93 3.06 46.12
C LEU A 555 -27.82 2.16 46.70
N SER A 556 -27.88 1.79 47.99
CA SER A 556 -26.85 0.95 48.62
C SER A 556 -26.85 -0.46 48.03
N LYS A 557 -28.03 -1.07 47.84
CA LYS A 557 -28.17 -2.38 47.19
C LYS A 557 -27.75 -2.33 45.73
N TYR A 558 -28.14 -1.28 45.01
CA TYR A 558 -27.72 -1.06 43.63
C TYR A 558 -26.20 -1.04 43.51
N ARG A 559 -25.51 -0.29 44.38
CA ARG A 559 -24.04 -0.21 44.38
C ARG A 559 -23.39 -1.57 44.61
N LEU A 560 -23.96 -2.41 45.48
CA LEU A 560 -23.44 -3.74 45.76
C LEU A 560 -23.63 -4.71 44.58
N LEU A 561 -24.79 -4.65 43.91
CA LEU A 561 -25.03 -5.46 42.71
C LEU A 561 -24.20 -4.98 41.52
N ALA A 562 -24.00 -3.66 41.39
CA ALA A 562 -23.24 -3.06 40.30
C ALA A 562 -21.77 -3.55 40.25
N GLN A 563 -21.18 -3.88 41.40
CA GLN A 563 -19.81 -4.39 41.48
C GLN A 563 -19.56 -5.71 40.74
N ASN A 564 -20.62 -6.49 40.47
CA ASN A 564 -20.50 -7.84 39.90
C ASN A 564 -20.98 -7.95 38.46
N ILE A 565 -21.37 -6.85 37.81
CA ILE A 565 -21.92 -6.86 36.46
C ILE A 565 -20.97 -6.14 35.51
N PRO A 566 -20.47 -6.81 34.45
CA PRO A 566 -19.53 -6.20 33.52
C PRO A 566 -20.21 -5.13 32.67
N TYR A 567 -19.46 -4.09 32.32
CA TYR A 567 -19.90 -3.09 31.34
C TYR A 567 -19.92 -3.67 29.92
N LEU A 568 -21.00 -3.41 29.19
CA LEU A 568 -21.17 -3.84 27.80
C LEU A 568 -20.84 -2.69 26.84
N SER A 569 -20.29 -3.04 25.67
CA SER A 569 -20.11 -2.08 24.58
C SER A 569 -21.43 -1.80 23.86
N ILE A 570 -21.52 -0.60 23.28
CA ILE A 570 -22.49 -0.34 22.20
C ILE A 570 -22.18 -1.28 21.03
N GLU A 571 -23.22 -1.75 20.37
CA GLU A 571 -23.13 -2.74 19.30
C GLU A 571 -22.07 -2.34 18.25
N ASN A 572 -21.18 -3.29 17.94
CA ASN A 572 -20.05 -3.14 17.00
C ASN A 572 -18.96 -2.13 17.39
N GLY A 573 -19.01 -1.53 18.59
CA GLY A 573 -18.05 -0.53 19.03
C GLY A 573 -16.58 -0.98 19.00
N PRO A 574 -16.20 -2.12 19.62
CA PRO A 574 -14.83 -2.64 19.56
C PRO A 574 -14.34 -2.92 18.13
N SER A 575 -15.23 -3.40 17.25
CA SER A 575 -14.92 -3.65 15.84
C SER A 575 -14.59 -2.34 15.09
N ILE A 576 -15.37 -1.29 15.31
CA ILE A 576 -15.16 0.03 14.71
C ILE A 576 -13.92 0.72 15.26
N TYR A 577 -13.69 0.65 16.57
CA TYR A 577 -12.46 1.11 17.20
C TYR A 577 -11.22 0.44 16.57
N ASN A 578 -11.25 -0.89 16.39
CA ASN A 578 -10.15 -1.63 15.76
C ASN A 578 -9.96 -1.29 14.27
N LEU A 579 -11.06 -1.06 13.55
CA LEU A 579 -11.03 -0.62 12.15
C LEU A 579 -10.29 0.72 12.02
N PHE A 580 -10.63 1.69 12.85
CA PHE A 580 -10.01 3.02 12.80
C PHE A 580 -8.56 3.03 13.29
N ASN A 581 -8.20 2.18 14.25
CA ASN A 581 -6.79 1.93 14.60
C ASN A 581 -5.99 1.40 13.40
N LYS A 582 -6.52 0.42 12.65
CA LYS A 582 -5.87 -0.09 11.42
C LYS A 582 -5.71 0.97 10.34
N ARG A 583 -6.57 1.99 10.34
CA ARG A 583 -6.52 3.14 9.43
C ARG A 583 -5.65 4.30 9.96
N ASN A 584 -4.91 4.10 11.06
CA ASN A 584 -4.10 5.13 11.72
C ASN A 584 -4.89 6.41 12.07
N ILE A 585 -6.17 6.26 12.44
CA ILE A 585 -6.97 7.36 12.97
C ILE A 585 -6.74 7.41 14.47
N LEU A 586 -6.39 8.58 14.98
CA LEU A 586 -6.19 8.82 16.40
C LEU A 586 -7.53 8.86 17.14
N GLN A 587 -7.66 8.14 18.24
CA GLN A 587 -8.94 7.96 18.92
C GLN A 587 -8.82 8.33 20.39
N GLY A 588 -9.63 9.29 20.83
CA GLY A 588 -9.65 9.74 22.22
C GLY A 588 -11.06 9.88 22.76
N ILE A 589 -11.14 9.98 24.09
CA ILE A 589 -12.41 10.02 24.82
C ILE A 589 -12.48 11.30 25.66
N THR A 590 -13.67 11.92 25.68
CA THR A 590 -14.02 12.97 26.62
C THR A 590 -15.18 12.49 27.48
N THR A 591 -15.03 12.53 28.80
CA THR A 591 -16.07 12.07 29.73
C THR A 591 -16.22 13.03 30.90
N ASN A 592 -17.45 13.22 31.37
CA ASN A 592 -17.72 13.96 32.61
C ASN A 592 -17.40 13.13 33.87
N ARG A 593 -17.01 11.84 33.73
CA ARG A 593 -16.78 10.89 34.83
C ARG A 593 -15.42 10.19 34.66
N VAL A 594 -14.39 10.67 35.35
CA VAL A 594 -13.02 10.11 35.31
C VAL A 594 -12.96 8.71 35.91
N ALA A 595 -13.59 8.55 37.07
CA ALA A 595 -13.46 7.35 37.86
C ALA A 595 -13.97 6.15 37.06
N MET A 596 -13.10 5.15 36.88
CA MET A 596 -13.39 3.89 36.19
C MET A 596 -13.50 3.94 34.66
N ALA A 597 -13.20 5.05 33.98
CA ALA A 597 -13.33 5.11 32.50
C ALA A 597 -12.53 4.01 31.78
N GLU A 598 -11.27 3.79 32.16
CA GLU A 598 -10.40 2.74 31.61
C GLU A 598 -10.93 1.33 31.91
N GLU A 599 -11.38 1.11 33.15
CA GLU A 599 -11.95 -0.18 33.58
C GLU A 599 -13.20 -0.53 32.75
N ARG A 600 -14.08 0.45 32.54
CA ARG A 600 -15.31 0.29 31.76
C ARG A 600 -15.04 -0.06 30.31
N LEU A 601 -14.07 0.61 29.69
CA LEU A 601 -13.66 0.33 28.31
C LEU A 601 -13.05 -1.07 28.18
N SER A 602 -12.20 -1.46 29.14
CA SER A 602 -11.59 -2.78 29.19
C SER A 602 -12.65 -3.88 29.30
N GLN A 603 -13.60 -3.74 30.22
CA GLN A 603 -14.71 -4.70 30.37
C GLN A 603 -15.61 -4.76 29.12
N ALA A 604 -15.82 -3.62 28.44
CA ALA A 604 -16.59 -3.53 27.21
C ALA A 604 -15.85 -4.06 25.95
N GLY A 605 -14.58 -4.50 26.09
CA GLY A 605 -13.80 -5.13 25.03
C GLY A 605 -13.00 -4.18 24.14
N TYR A 606 -12.79 -2.92 24.58
CA TYR A 606 -11.96 -1.96 23.85
C TYR A 606 -10.47 -2.09 24.18
N GLY A 607 -9.62 -1.69 23.23
CA GLY A 607 -8.18 -1.49 23.46
C GLY A 607 -7.87 -0.15 24.14
N GLN A 608 -6.59 0.20 24.18
CA GLN A 608 -6.12 1.45 24.76
C GLN A 608 -6.37 2.64 23.81
N PHE A 609 -7.13 3.63 24.27
CA PHE A 609 -7.31 4.89 23.53
C PHE A 609 -6.07 5.78 23.67
N ASP A 610 -5.86 6.69 22.71
CA ASP A 610 -4.72 7.61 22.69
C ASP A 610 -4.72 8.57 23.88
N PHE A 611 -5.91 8.97 24.33
CA PHE A 611 -6.12 9.79 25.51
C PHE A 611 -7.55 9.65 26.04
N ILE A 612 -7.71 9.90 27.33
CA ILE A 612 -9.00 10.03 28.02
C ILE A 612 -8.94 11.32 28.83
N ILE A 613 -9.87 12.24 28.57
CA ILE A 613 -9.89 13.56 29.22
C ILE A 613 -11.21 13.72 29.97
N ALA A 614 -11.11 14.41 31.10
CA ALA A 614 -12.25 14.79 31.90
C ALA A 614 -12.09 16.21 32.45
N PRO A 615 -13.18 16.86 32.87
CA PRO A 615 -13.12 18.24 33.27
C PRO A 615 -12.40 18.37 34.62
N LYS A 616 -11.39 19.25 34.68
CA LYS A 616 -10.62 19.56 35.90
C LYS A 616 -11.47 20.22 36.99
N LYS A 617 -12.57 20.86 36.61
CA LYS A 617 -13.50 21.56 37.50
C LYS A 617 -14.96 21.31 37.09
N PRO A 618 -15.92 21.29 38.03
CA PRO A 618 -17.34 21.02 37.72
C PRO A 618 -17.94 21.92 36.64
N GLU A 619 -17.58 23.20 36.60
CA GLU A 619 -18.04 24.19 35.62
C GLU A 619 -17.55 23.95 34.19
N ASN A 620 -16.56 23.06 34.02
CA ASN A 620 -16.01 22.69 32.71
C ASN A 620 -16.69 21.45 32.10
N LYS A 621 -17.74 20.91 32.75
CA LYS A 621 -18.53 19.82 32.18
C LYS A 621 -19.27 20.28 30.91
N LYS A 622 -19.44 19.35 29.96
CA LYS A 622 -20.29 19.56 28.78
C LYS A 622 -21.68 20.07 29.25
N PRO A 623 -22.28 21.09 28.59
CA PRO A 623 -21.99 21.61 27.25
C PRO A 623 -20.83 22.61 27.13
N ASN A 624 -20.10 22.91 28.21
CA ASN A 624 -18.89 23.75 28.13
C ASN A 624 -17.83 23.10 27.20
N PRO A 625 -17.27 23.81 26.20
CA PRO A 625 -16.31 23.26 25.26
C PRO A 625 -14.91 23.01 25.83
N GLN A 626 -14.61 23.40 27.08
CA GLN A 626 -13.25 23.31 27.64
C GLN A 626 -12.64 21.92 27.53
N ILE A 627 -13.41 20.86 27.79
CA ILE A 627 -12.93 19.47 27.67
C ILE A 627 -12.54 19.10 26.23
N ILE A 628 -13.20 19.69 25.24
CA ILE A 628 -12.89 19.50 23.81
C ILE A 628 -11.62 20.28 23.45
N TYR A 629 -11.40 21.47 24.02
CA TYR A 629 -10.15 22.22 23.83
C TYR A 629 -8.94 21.49 24.41
N ASP A 630 -9.09 20.90 25.60
CA ASP A 630 -8.04 20.08 26.21
C ASP A 630 -7.72 18.86 25.30
N ALA A 631 -8.71 18.26 24.66
CA ALA A 631 -8.51 17.19 23.67
C ALA A 631 -7.79 17.68 22.40
N LEU A 632 -8.18 18.85 21.90
CA LEU A 632 -7.58 19.46 20.70
C LEU A 632 -6.12 19.86 20.91
N GLU A 633 -5.71 20.21 22.13
CA GLU A 633 -4.31 20.47 22.45
C GLU A 633 -3.45 19.21 22.25
N ILE A 634 -3.92 18.05 22.72
CA ILE A 634 -3.23 16.77 22.51
C ILE A 634 -3.21 16.40 21.02
N ILE A 635 -4.33 16.55 20.32
CA ILE A 635 -4.44 16.20 18.90
C ILE A 635 -3.52 17.08 18.03
N THR A 636 -3.52 18.39 18.27
CA THR A 636 -2.70 19.33 17.49
C THR A 636 -1.20 19.15 17.79
N SER A 637 -0.82 18.75 19.01
CA SER A 637 0.56 18.38 19.33
C SER A 637 1.10 17.20 18.51
N LYS A 638 0.20 16.36 17.98
CA LYS A 638 0.51 15.24 17.09
C LYS A 638 0.40 15.60 15.60
N GLY A 639 0.31 16.90 15.27
CA GLY A 639 0.30 17.40 13.88
C GLY A 639 -1.03 17.28 13.16
N ILE A 640 -2.14 17.02 13.86
CA ILE A 640 -3.47 16.92 13.25
C ILE A 640 -4.21 18.25 13.38
N GLU A 641 -4.61 18.82 12.25
CA GLU A 641 -5.42 20.04 12.22
C GLU A 641 -6.84 19.81 12.77
N LYS A 642 -7.38 20.82 13.45
CA LYS A 642 -8.76 20.85 13.94
C LYS A 642 -9.81 20.49 12.87
N SER A 643 -9.60 20.91 11.62
CA SER A 643 -10.47 20.63 10.47
C SER A 643 -10.60 19.13 10.16
N LYS A 644 -9.69 18.31 10.70
CA LYS A 644 -9.60 16.87 10.54
C LYS A 644 -10.05 16.10 11.78
N VAL A 645 -10.76 16.74 12.71
CA VAL A 645 -11.24 16.10 13.95
C VAL A 645 -12.76 15.94 13.91
N LEU A 646 -13.23 14.72 14.17
CA LEU A 646 -14.65 14.41 14.30
C LEU A 646 -15.00 14.18 15.77
N SER A 647 -16.09 14.75 16.25
CA SER A 647 -16.66 14.42 17.56
C SER A 647 -17.88 13.51 17.41
N VAL A 648 -18.03 12.53 18.28
CA VAL A 648 -19.15 11.58 18.28
C VAL A 648 -19.74 11.49 19.68
N GLY A 649 -21.07 11.60 19.81
CA GLY A 649 -21.75 11.55 21.11
C GLY A 649 -23.24 11.21 20.98
N ASP A 650 -23.89 10.88 22.09
CA ASP A 650 -25.31 10.53 22.16
C ASP A 650 -26.18 11.63 22.80
N HIS A 651 -25.57 12.67 23.38
CA HIS A 651 -26.29 13.76 24.04
C HIS A 651 -26.17 15.11 23.34
N THR A 652 -27.18 15.98 23.51
CA THR A 652 -27.14 17.34 22.97
C THR A 652 -26.02 18.18 23.56
N ASP A 653 -25.60 17.88 24.79
CA ASP A 653 -24.48 18.56 25.44
C ASP A 653 -23.14 18.28 24.73
N ASP A 654 -22.96 17.08 24.19
CA ASP A 654 -21.79 16.74 23.37
C ASP A 654 -21.77 17.55 22.08
N TYR A 655 -22.93 17.63 21.41
CA TYR A 655 -23.09 18.42 20.20
C TYR A 655 -22.80 19.90 20.46
N LEU A 656 -23.35 20.48 21.53
CA LEU A 656 -23.15 21.88 21.88
C LEU A 656 -21.69 22.18 22.22
N ALA A 657 -21.01 21.29 22.96
CA ALA A 657 -19.59 21.42 23.25
C ALA A 657 -18.74 21.34 21.98
N ALA A 658 -18.99 20.36 21.11
CA ALA A 658 -18.28 20.18 19.84
C ALA A 658 -18.51 21.36 18.89
N LYS A 659 -19.77 21.81 18.75
CA LYS A 659 -20.16 22.97 17.92
C LYS A 659 -19.50 24.25 18.39
N SER A 660 -19.50 24.50 19.71
CA SER A 660 -18.83 25.68 20.30
C SER A 660 -17.32 25.62 20.09
N ALA A 661 -16.74 24.42 20.16
CA ALA A 661 -15.35 24.18 19.81
C ALA A 661 -15.10 24.19 18.30
N GLY A 662 -16.11 24.33 17.43
CA GLY A 662 -15.99 24.37 15.96
C GLY A 662 -15.58 23.04 15.33
N LEU A 663 -16.04 21.92 15.86
CA LEU A 663 -15.81 20.58 15.31
C LEU A 663 -17.02 20.06 14.53
N ASP A 664 -16.76 19.18 13.57
CA ASP A 664 -17.80 18.31 13.01
C ASP A 664 -18.29 17.34 14.09
N PHE A 665 -19.59 17.04 14.09
CA PHE A 665 -20.23 16.18 15.08
C PHE A 665 -21.11 15.12 14.41
N VAL A 666 -21.07 13.89 14.93
CA VAL A 666 -22.00 12.81 14.59
C VAL A 666 -22.75 12.39 15.84
N ALA A 667 -24.07 12.43 15.78
CA ALA A 667 -24.94 11.96 16.85
C ALA A 667 -25.20 10.46 16.69
N ILE A 668 -25.09 9.69 17.78
CA ILE A 668 -25.52 8.30 17.81
C ILE A 668 -26.77 8.13 18.69
N LEU A 669 -27.82 7.50 18.16
CA LEU A 669 -29.12 7.35 18.83
C LEU A 669 -29.18 6.12 19.75
N THR A 670 -28.12 5.90 20.53
CA THR A 670 -28.01 4.84 21.55
C THR A 670 -28.30 5.35 22.95
N GLY A 671 -28.34 6.68 23.14
CA GLY A 671 -28.79 7.35 24.36
C GLY A 671 -30.30 7.60 24.41
N PHE A 672 -30.73 8.48 25.31
CA PHE A 672 -32.14 8.92 25.42
C PHE A 672 -32.47 10.18 24.62
N THR A 673 -31.49 10.77 23.96
CA THR A 673 -31.66 11.94 23.08
C THR A 673 -32.32 11.50 21.78
N THR A 674 -33.37 12.21 21.38
CA THR A 674 -34.09 11.91 20.15
C THR A 674 -33.44 12.56 18.94
N LYS A 675 -33.78 12.07 17.75
CA LYS A 675 -33.38 12.68 16.49
C LYS A 675 -33.85 14.15 16.40
N GLU A 676 -35.08 14.40 16.84
CA GLU A 676 -35.70 15.73 16.85
C GLU A 676 -34.94 16.70 17.77
N ASP A 677 -34.46 16.23 18.93
CA ASP A 677 -33.63 17.04 19.84
C ASP A 677 -32.38 17.57 19.11
N PHE A 678 -31.67 16.73 18.37
CA PHE A 678 -30.48 17.14 17.61
C PHE A 678 -30.80 18.07 16.43
N ILE A 679 -31.84 17.74 15.66
CA ILE A 679 -32.26 18.56 14.51
C ILE A 679 -32.69 19.96 14.97
N SER A 680 -33.37 20.07 16.11
CA SER A 680 -33.79 21.36 16.69
C SER A 680 -32.61 22.29 17.02
N LEU A 681 -31.43 21.72 17.32
CA LEU A 681 -30.19 22.45 17.57
C LEU A 681 -29.35 22.70 16.30
N GLY A 682 -29.83 22.24 15.15
CA GLY A 682 -29.24 22.46 13.83
C GLY A 682 -28.23 21.39 13.38
N LEU A 683 -28.29 20.17 13.92
CA LEU A 683 -27.52 19.05 13.37
C LEU A 683 -28.21 18.50 12.10
N GLU A 684 -27.45 18.33 11.03
CA GLU A 684 -27.97 17.77 9.77
C GLU A 684 -28.36 16.28 9.96
N GLU A 685 -29.49 15.88 9.37
CA GLU A 685 -30.03 14.52 9.51
C GLU A 685 -29.03 13.42 9.08
N LYS A 686 -28.23 13.67 8.03
CA LYS A 686 -27.19 12.74 7.56
C LYS A 686 -26.04 12.50 8.55
N LYS A 687 -25.92 13.32 9.61
CA LYS A 687 -24.94 13.17 10.69
C LYS A 687 -25.52 12.48 11.93
N ILE A 688 -26.72 11.92 11.83
CA ILE A 688 -27.38 11.17 12.90
C ILE A 688 -27.37 9.70 12.51
N ILE A 689 -26.74 8.87 13.32
CA ILE A 689 -26.58 7.42 13.11
C ILE A 689 -27.30 6.62 14.19
N TYR A 690 -27.71 5.40 13.84
CA TYR A 690 -28.41 4.48 14.74
C TYR A 690 -27.47 3.45 15.36
N ASN A 691 -26.31 3.22 14.73
CA ASN A 691 -25.28 2.31 15.22
C ASN A 691 -23.89 2.78 14.76
N LEU A 692 -22.84 2.31 15.44
CA LEU A 692 -21.46 2.71 15.15
C LEU A 692 -20.94 2.23 13.79
N ASN A 693 -21.54 1.22 13.14
CA ASN A 693 -21.10 0.80 11.80
C ASN A 693 -21.30 1.90 10.76
N GLN A 694 -22.37 2.70 10.89
CA GLN A 694 -22.64 3.83 10.00
C GLN A 694 -21.59 4.95 10.11
N LEU A 695 -20.82 4.99 11.21
CA LEU A 695 -19.73 5.94 11.37
C LEU A 695 -18.65 5.73 10.31
N ASN A 696 -18.42 4.49 9.86
CA ASN A 696 -17.45 4.20 8.80
C ASN A 696 -17.82 4.88 7.48
N GLU A 697 -19.10 4.90 7.11
CA GLU A 697 -19.57 5.57 5.90
C GLU A 697 -19.38 7.10 5.96
N ILE A 698 -19.51 7.69 7.14
CA ILE A 698 -19.30 9.13 7.35
C ILE A 698 -17.80 9.47 7.30
N MET A 699 -16.95 8.56 7.77
CA MET A 699 -15.49 8.72 7.72
C MET A 699 -14.92 8.61 6.29
N GLU A 700 -15.63 7.92 5.39
CA GLU A 700 -15.27 7.72 3.98
C GLU A 700 -15.79 8.81 3.03
N LYS A 701 -16.72 9.66 3.48
CA LYS A 701 -17.29 10.80 2.74
C LYS A 701 -16.60 12.11 3.11
#